data_AF-I5C863-F1
#
_entry.id   AF-I5C863-F1
#
_cell.length_a   1.000
_cell.length_b   1.000
_cell.length_c   1.000
_cell.angle_alpha   90.00
_cell.angle_beta   90.00
_cell.angle_gamma   90.00
#
_symmetry.space_group_name_H-M   'P 1'
#
loop_
_entity.id
_entity.type
_entity.pdbx_description
1 polymer ?
#
loop_
_entity_poly.entity_id
_entity_poly.type
_entity_poly.pdbx_seq_one_letter_code
_entity_poly.pdbx_strand_id
1 'polypeptide(L)'
;MKRLLFIFMLVVGSCTIDNSVLEGLIEDLLVENQEVILEISALQERSEALITQLRANASERQALLERVMALQAEILKIVEEFTSLGVALNERGADIQAIQANMDGLLENYADIIRELQQLQQLGSLMAEIDSLHQALILTRRTQDNMWDAVANHAAETEKIRAALGFVDAEQQALEAQIRELTLSLGEDATRVEALIEAFSEIQEKLKRLTLIQEVMDAVSALRGDLREWEERHARILTEIETFQTNNMRLKSKLDENQEAFEAQLALLFDLLVAAQDEAMQLEEVSEQLAQLKLGCLQVITLLENFLNNLNFAVWEPLLEFDGFGDGGIPIALTPYSADRASSRIYFLNARERILGFFDYNTNELGAINVDRWPPFTLTGTPLFNPECGCVQFWENAQETLYEIKITGLEGTLQEYTPEELPEQSIREVNPIYDGVSKQPAYMNGFLGGERRMVTNQAFAFNTETMEWKEKRAPSQNEPLKRAGGFIFPNRDYTRAYIVDGFGNASGSADLPCADEETLPWSAESGNFCWHRDIWEIDLRDWSTRRLLPRNSNFEETGNFAYDYRRGVFYSFGGFNPSREADEEEFSQPTGTRKYDPRTEEDWEEIFTGGSPPARSNTFSCYYDERGDRFVVITGVGVFSVEIR
;
A
#
# COMPACT_ATOMS: atom_id res chain seq x y z
N MET A 1 91.26 -80.70 35.49
CA MET A 1 91.78 -80.85 36.88
C MET A 1 91.85 -82.30 37.39
N LYS A 2 91.02 -83.25 36.92
CA LYS A 2 91.09 -84.67 37.31
C LYS A 2 92.23 -85.51 36.67
N ARG A 3 92.89 -85.04 35.59
CA ARG A 3 94.01 -85.77 34.94
C ARG A 3 95.42 -85.32 35.38
N LEU A 4 95.58 -84.09 35.90
CA LEU A 4 96.87 -83.64 36.46
C LEU A 4 97.26 -84.41 37.74
N LEU A 5 96.29 -84.97 38.45
CA LEU A 5 96.53 -85.85 39.61
C LEU A 5 97.10 -87.23 39.21
N PHE A 6 96.96 -87.64 37.94
CA PHE A 6 97.42 -88.95 37.47
C PHE A 6 98.90 -88.95 37.10
N ILE A 7 99.43 -87.80 36.63
CA ILE A 7 100.85 -87.65 36.28
C ILE A 7 101.73 -87.55 37.55
N PHE A 8 101.21 -87.01 38.65
CA PHE A 8 101.98 -86.95 39.91
C PHE A 8 102.08 -88.32 40.63
N MET A 9 101.17 -89.26 40.37
CA MET A 9 101.27 -90.63 40.91
C MET A 9 102.28 -91.52 40.17
N LEU A 10 102.72 -91.17 38.96
CA LEU A 10 103.62 -91.98 38.14
C LEU A 10 105.12 -91.79 38.45
N VAL A 11 105.49 -90.83 39.33
CA VAL A 11 106.90 -90.53 39.65
C VAL A 11 107.42 -91.34 40.87
N VAL A 12 106.57 -92.10 41.57
CA VAL A 12 106.98 -92.91 42.73
C VAL A 12 106.55 -94.38 42.54
N GLY A 13 107.21 -95.10 41.64
CA GLY A 13 107.02 -96.54 41.50
C GLY A 13 107.53 -97.09 40.17
N SER A 14 108.67 -97.78 40.21
CA SER A 14 109.29 -98.46 39.07
C SER A 14 108.34 -99.46 38.40
N CYS A 15 107.81 -99.11 37.23
CA CYS A 15 107.19 -100.04 36.27
C CYS A 15 107.54 -99.58 34.85
N THR A 16 108.04 -100.52 34.04
CA THR A 16 108.26 -100.39 32.60
C THR A 16 106.91 -100.16 31.91
N ILE A 17 106.69 -98.95 31.40
CA ILE A 17 105.51 -98.58 30.62
C ILE A 17 105.72 -99.05 29.18
N ASP A 18 104.70 -99.72 28.64
CA ASP A 18 104.60 -100.17 27.25
C ASP A 18 104.50 -98.95 26.30
N ASN A 19 105.40 -98.86 25.32
CA ASN A 19 105.48 -97.74 24.37
C ASN A 19 104.17 -97.54 23.58
N SER A 20 103.36 -98.59 23.39
CA SER A 20 102.09 -98.50 22.67
C SER A 20 101.03 -97.68 23.43
N VAL A 21 101.08 -97.66 24.76
CA VAL A 21 100.17 -96.86 25.61
C VAL A 21 100.61 -95.39 25.62
N LEU A 22 101.92 -95.13 25.52
CA LEU A 22 102.46 -93.77 25.48
C LEU A 22 102.14 -93.08 24.14
N GLU A 23 102.25 -93.80 23.01
CA GLU A 23 101.91 -93.27 21.68
C GLU A 23 100.41 -92.96 21.55
N GLY A 24 99.52 -93.84 22.04
CA GLY A 24 98.08 -93.58 22.05
C GLY A 24 97.69 -92.37 22.92
N LEU A 25 98.35 -92.17 24.06
CA LEU A 25 98.16 -90.99 24.91
C LEU A 25 98.65 -89.70 24.23
N ILE A 26 99.70 -89.76 23.42
CA ILE A 26 100.23 -88.62 22.67
C ILE A 26 99.30 -88.25 21.51
N GLU A 27 98.77 -89.23 20.78
CA GLU A 27 97.78 -88.99 19.71
C GLU A 27 96.47 -88.42 20.28
N ASP A 28 95.95 -88.98 21.37
CA ASP A 28 94.75 -88.46 22.04
C ASP A 28 94.98 -87.02 22.53
N LEU A 29 96.17 -86.72 23.10
CA LEU A 29 96.55 -85.36 23.49
C LEU A 29 96.69 -84.40 22.31
N LEU A 30 97.14 -84.87 21.15
CA LEU A 30 97.24 -84.04 19.94
C LEU A 30 95.85 -83.72 19.38
N VAL A 31 94.96 -84.70 19.33
CA VAL A 31 93.56 -84.50 18.89
C VAL A 31 92.82 -83.59 19.86
N GLU A 32 92.94 -83.82 21.18
CA GLU A 32 92.31 -82.97 22.21
C GLU A 32 92.87 -81.54 22.17
N ASN A 33 94.18 -81.36 21.95
CA ASN A 33 94.76 -80.03 21.74
C ASN A 33 94.28 -79.36 20.45
N GLN A 34 94.08 -80.11 19.37
CA GLN A 34 93.61 -79.56 18.11
C GLN A 34 92.13 -79.16 18.19
N GLU A 35 91.31 -79.91 18.93
CA GLU A 35 89.92 -79.56 19.24
C GLU A 35 89.84 -78.31 20.12
N VAL A 36 90.69 -78.20 21.15
CA VAL A 36 90.81 -77.00 21.98
C VAL A 36 91.27 -75.78 21.17
N ILE A 37 92.20 -75.93 20.23
CA ILE A 37 92.64 -74.83 19.35
C ILE A 37 91.50 -74.34 18.45
N LEU A 38 90.68 -75.26 17.93
CA LEU A 38 89.51 -74.93 17.12
C LEU A 38 88.44 -74.22 17.96
N GLU A 39 88.16 -74.69 19.18
CA GLU A 39 87.25 -74.00 20.10
C GLU A 39 87.75 -72.61 20.48
N ILE A 40 89.05 -72.45 20.75
CA ILE A 40 89.66 -71.15 21.06
C ILE A 40 89.51 -70.20 19.86
N SER A 41 89.73 -70.68 18.64
CA SER A 41 89.60 -69.86 17.43
C SER A 41 88.14 -69.46 17.18
N ALA A 42 87.18 -70.38 17.36
CA ALA A 42 85.76 -70.09 17.25
C ALA A 42 85.27 -69.10 18.34
N LEU A 43 85.79 -69.22 19.57
CA LEU A 43 85.54 -68.25 20.64
C LEU A 43 86.15 -66.88 20.34
N GLN A 44 87.31 -66.84 19.71
CA GLN A 44 87.99 -65.61 19.32
C GLN A 44 87.22 -64.88 18.21
N GLU A 45 86.75 -65.59 17.18
CA GLU A 45 85.86 -65.02 16.16
C GLU A 45 84.56 -64.50 16.76
N ARG A 46 83.95 -65.25 17.69
CA ARG A 46 82.72 -64.82 18.37
C ARG A 46 82.94 -63.58 19.24
N SER A 47 84.11 -63.49 19.90
CA SER A 47 84.53 -62.31 20.67
C SER A 47 84.70 -61.09 19.78
N GLU A 48 85.36 -61.22 18.63
CA GLU A 48 85.56 -60.12 17.68
C GLU A 48 84.24 -59.65 17.04
N ALA A 49 83.34 -60.58 16.73
CA ALA A 49 81.99 -60.26 16.27
C ALA A 49 81.19 -59.49 17.33
N LEU A 50 81.27 -59.90 18.61
CA LEU A 50 80.61 -59.22 19.72
C LEU A 50 81.19 -57.81 19.95
N ILE A 51 82.51 -57.65 19.89
CA ILE A 51 83.19 -56.35 19.99
C ILE A 51 82.72 -55.42 18.87
N THR A 52 82.56 -55.94 17.66
CA THR A 52 82.06 -55.17 16.51
C THR A 52 80.61 -54.72 16.73
N GLN A 53 79.74 -55.61 17.21
CA GLN A 53 78.35 -55.27 17.56
C GLN A 53 78.27 -54.24 18.69
N LEU A 54 79.11 -54.35 19.72
CA LEU A 54 79.15 -53.39 20.83
C LEU A 54 79.59 -52.00 20.37
N ARG A 55 80.55 -51.92 19.44
CA ARG A 55 80.98 -50.64 18.83
C ARG A 55 79.88 -50.01 17.99
N ALA A 56 79.19 -50.81 17.18
CA ALA A 56 78.05 -50.33 16.40
C ALA A 56 76.93 -49.79 17.30
N ASN A 57 76.58 -50.52 18.37
CA ASN A 57 75.57 -50.10 19.34
C ASN A 57 75.99 -48.84 20.12
N ALA A 58 77.27 -48.71 20.48
CA ALA A 58 77.79 -47.49 21.10
C ALA A 58 77.69 -46.26 20.17
N SER A 59 77.97 -46.45 18.87
CA SER A 59 77.81 -45.40 17.86
C SER A 59 76.34 -44.99 17.68
N GLU A 60 75.42 -45.95 17.69
CA GLU A 60 73.99 -45.70 17.58
C GLU A 60 73.44 -44.96 18.82
N ARG A 61 73.89 -45.35 20.02
CA ARG A 61 73.58 -44.63 21.27
C ARG A 61 74.08 -43.20 21.26
N GLN A 62 75.27 -42.95 20.72
CA GLN A 62 75.82 -41.61 20.59
C GLN A 62 74.99 -40.73 19.65
N ALA A 63 74.60 -41.27 18.49
CA ALA A 63 73.73 -40.57 17.54
C ALA A 63 72.33 -40.28 18.12
N LEU A 64 71.77 -41.21 18.91
CA LEU A 64 70.52 -40.99 19.63
C LEU A 64 70.64 -39.89 20.69
N LEU A 65 71.74 -39.86 21.45
CA LEU A 65 71.99 -38.80 22.44
C LEU A 65 72.09 -37.42 21.78
N GLU A 66 72.79 -37.31 20.66
CA GLU A 66 72.88 -36.07 19.89
C GLU A 66 71.50 -35.61 19.39
N ARG A 67 70.67 -36.55 18.94
CA ARG A 67 69.30 -36.24 18.50
C ARG A 67 68.40 -35.81 19.66
N VAL A 68 68.55 -36.42 20.84
CA VAL A 68 67.81 -36.02 22.05
C VAL A 68 68.23 -34.61 22.48
N MET A 69 69.52 -34.28 22.44
CA MET A 69 69.99 -32.92 22.75
C MET A 69 69.48 -31.88 21.74
N ALA A 70 69.44 -32.20 20.45
CA ALA A 70 68.87 -31.33 19.43
C ALA A 70 67.37 -31.09 19.66
N LEU A 71 66.60 -32.14 19.96
CA LEU A 71 65.18 -32.03 20.29
C LEU A 71 64.93 -31.23 21.58
N GLN A 72 65.78 -31.38 22.60
CA GLN A 72 65.69 -30.55 23.81
C GLN A 72 65.88 -29.07 23.51
N ALA A 73 66.82 -28.72 22.62
CA ALA A 73 67.03 -27.34 22.19
C ALA A 73 65.83 -26.77 21.41
N GLU A 74 65.22 -27.58 20.53
CA GLU A 74 64.00 -27.18 19.81
C GLU A 74 62.81 -26.96 20.77
N ILE A 75 62.63 -27.83 21.75
CA ILE A 75 61.56 -27.68 22.77
C ILE A 75 61.77 -26.41 23.58
N LEU A 76 62.99 -26.11 24.01
CA LEU A 76 63.31 -24.87 24.72
C LEU A 76 62.95 -23.63 23.90
N LYS A 77 63.29 -23.63 22.61
CA LYS A 77 62.95 -22.53 21.69
C LYS A 77 61.44 -22.36 21.55
N ILE A 78 60.70 -23.45 21.40
CA ILE A 78 59.22 -23.42 21.33
C ILE A 78 58.64 -22.83 22.62
N VAL A 79 59.14 -23.21 23.79
CA VAL A 79 58.68 -22.69 25.08
C VAL A 79 58.93 -21.18 25.20
N GLU A 80 60.08 -20.69 24.71
CA GLU A 80 60.36 -19.24 24.65
C GLU A 80 59.38 -18.50 23.74
N GLU A 81 59.11 -19.05 22.55
CA GLU A 81 58.13 -18.49 21.60
C GLU A 81 56.72 -18.44 22.22
N PHE A 82 56.27 -19.51 22.87
CA PHE A 82 54.98 -19.54 23.58
C PHE A 82 54.91 -18.55 24.73
N THR A 83 56.01 -18.35 25.46
CA THR A 83 56.06 -17.36 26.55
C THR A 83 55.94 -15.94 26.01
N SER A 84 56.64 -15.63 24.90
CA SER A 84 56.53 -14.33 24.23
C SER A 84 55.12 -14.05 23.69
N LEU A 85 54.47 -15.08 23.13
CA LEU A 85 53.10 -15.01 22.66
C LEU A 85 52.11 -14.77 23.82
N GLY A 86 52.35 -15.41 24.97
CA GLY A 86 51.57 -15.20 26.19
C GLY A 86 51.65 -13.76 26.71
N VAL A 87 52.82 -13.14 26.66
CA VAL A 87 53.00 -11.73 27.03
C VAL A 87 52.25 -10.81 26.05
N ALA A 88 52.41 -11.02 24.74
CA ALA A 88 51.72 -10.22 23.72
C ALA A 88 50.18 -10.35 23.80
N LEU A 89 49.67 -11.54 24.15
CA LEU A 89 48.24 -11.77 24.39
C LEU A 89 47.74 -11.03 25.64
N ASN A 90 48.56 -10.99 26.70
CA ASN A 90 48.21 -10.29 27.94
C ASN A 90 48.21 -8.76 27.74
N GLU A 91 49.16 -8.23 26.97
CA GLU A 91 49.18 -6.81 26.56
C GLU A 91 47.96 -6.45 25.73
N ARG A 92 47.58 -7.27 24.73
CA ARG A 92 46.32 -7.08 23.98
C ARG A 92 45.07 -7.15 24.86
N GLY A 93 45.08 -7.97 25.92
CA GLY A 93 43.99 -8.01 26.89
C GLY A 93 43.84 -6.69 27.66
N ALA A 94 44.96 -6.07 28.03
CA ALA A 94 44.96 -4.75 28.66
C ALA A 94 44.48 -3.65 27.69
N ASP A 95 44.89 -3.71 26.42
CA ASP A 95 44.42 -2.78 25.38
C ASP A 95 42.91 -2.91 25.14
N ILE A 96 42.37 -4.13 25.11
CA ILE A 96 40.93 -4.38 24.98
C ILE A 96 40.16 -3.79 26.17
N GLN A 97 40.67 -3.95 27.40
CA GLN A 97 40.05 -3.35 28.58
C GLN A 97 40.09 -1.81 28.54
N ALA A 98 41.18 -1.21 28.06
CA ALA A 98 41.29 0.24 27.89
C ALA A 98 40.32 0.76 26.81
N ILE A 99 40.17 0.04 25.70
CA ILE A 99 39.17 0.35 24.66
C ILE A 99 37.75 0.25 25.22
N GLN A 100 37.47 -0.76 26.03
CA GLN A 100 36.15 -0.95 26.64
C GLN A 100 35.81 0.17 27.62
N ALA A 101 36.75 0.60 28.46
CA ALA A 101 36.58 1.77 29.32
C ALA A 101 36.37 3.07 28.53
N ASN A 102 37.06 3.25 27.40
CA ASN A 102 36.85 4.39 26.51
C ASN A 102 35.48 4.35 25.82
N MET A 103 35.01 3.16 25.43
CA MET A 103 33.66 2.95 24.89
C MET A 103 32.58 3.27 25.93
N ASP A 104 32.75 2.82 27.18
CA ASP A 104 31.80 3.10 28.26
C ASP A 104 31.70 4.61 28.52
N GLY A 105 32.83 5.34 28.54
CA GLY A 105 32.83 6.80 28.65
C GLY A 105 32.23 7.53 27.44
N LEU A 106 32.40 7.00 26.22
CA LEU A 106 31.76 7.52 25.01
C LEU A 106 30.23 7.32 25.06
N LEU A 107 29.76 6.19 25.55
CA LEU A 107 28.34 5.89 25.72
C LEU A 107 27.68 6.80 26.76
N GLU A 108 28.38 7.11 27.85
CA GLU A 108 27.92 8.06 28.87
C GLU A 108 27.80 9.48 28.30
N ASN A 109 28.83 9.95 27.58
CA ASN A 109 28.77 11.25 26.88
C ASN A 109 27.64 11.30 25.83
N TYR A 110 27.39 10.21 25.12
CA TYR A 110 26.31 10.13 24.14
C TYR A 110 24.93 10.20 24.80
N ALA A 111 24.76 9.55 25.97
CA ALA A 111 23.54 9.63 26.75
C ALA A 111 23.25 11.05 27.28
N ASP A 112 24.30 11.80 27.65
CA ASP A 112 24.17 13.19 28.06
C ASP A 112 23.77 14.11 26.89
N ILE A 113 24.35 13.92 25.71
CA ILE A 113 23.97 14.65 24.49
C ILE A 113 22.50 14.38 24.11
N ILE A 114 22.04 13.13 24.20
CA ILE A 114 20.62 12.81 23.96
C ILE A 114 19.71 13.56 24.94
N ARG A 115 20.12 13.69 26.21
CA ARG A 115 19.34 14.41 27.22
C ARG A 115 19.27 15.91 26.93
N GLU A 116 20.36 16.50 26.45
CA GLU A 116 20.39 17.91 26.00
C GLU A 116 19.55 18.12 24.73
N LEU A 117 19.58 17.19 23.78
CA LEU A 117 18.73 17.23 22.58
C LEU A 117 17.24 17.13 22.92
N GLN A 118 16.87 16.31 23.91
CA GLN A 118 15.49 16.25 24.42
C GLN A 118 15.05 17.57 25.06
N GLN A 119 15.95 18.28 25.73
CA GLN A 119 15.64 19.63 26.26
C GLN A 119 15.47 20.66 25.12
N LEU A 120 16.26 20.56 24.06
CA LEU A 120 16.10 21.41 22.86
C LEU A 120 14.79 21.11 22.12
N GLN A 121 14.31 19.87 22.14
CA GLN A 121 13.00 19.51 21.58
C GLN A 121 11.84 20.21 22.30
N GLN A 122 11.96 20.47 23.61
CA GLN A 122 10.98 21.26 24.37
C GLN A 122 10.96 22.74 23.94
N LEU A 123 12.09 23.27 23.46
CA LEU A 123 12.15 24.62 22.86
C LEU A 123 11.37 24.67 21.54
N GLY A 124 11.45 23.60 20.74
CA GLY A 124 10.68 23.44 19.50
C GLY A 124 9.18 23.43 19.74
N SER A 125 8.69 22.72 20.77
CA SER A 125 7.26 22.73 21.12
C SER A 125 6.78 24.12 21.57
N LEU A 126 7.63 24.87 22.28
CA LEU A 126 7.34 26.24 22.70
C LEU A 126 7.26 27.21 21.51
N MET A 127 8.11 27.02 20.49
CA MET A 127 8.04 27.82 19.25
C MET A 127 6.76 27.53 18.47
N ALA A 128 6.37 26.26 18.34
CA ALA A 128 5.12 25.89 17.69
C ALA A 128 3.88 26.47 18.41
N GLU A 129 3.89 26.49 19.75
CA GLU A 129 2.84 27.13 20.54
C GLU A 129 2.78 28.65 20.32
N ILE A 130 3.94 29.32 20.24
CA ILE A 130 4.03 30.76 19.91
C ILE A 130 3.47 31.05 18.52
N ASP A 131 3.79 30.23 17.52
CA ASP A 131 3.30 30.41 16.16
C ASP A 131 1.79 30.18 16.05
N SER A 132 1.27 29.16 16.76
CA SER A 132 -0.17 28.93 16.89
C SER A 132 -0.89 30.12 17.53
N LEU A 133 -0.35 30.66 18.62
CA LEU A 133 -0.88 31.87 19.27
C LEU A 133 -0.83 33.09 18.34
N HIS A 134 0.22 33.21 17.52
CA HIS A 134 0.34 34.30 16.55
C HIS A 134 -0.74 34.20 15.46
N GLN A 135 -1.01 33.01 14.94
CA GLN A 135 -2.07 32.79 13.94
C GLN A 135 -3.45 33.07 14.52
N ALA A 136 -3.72 32.65 15.76
CA ALA A 136 -4.96 32.95 16.46
C ALA A 136 -5.17 34.47 16.62
N LEU A 137 -4.10 35.24 16.88
CA LEU A 137 -4.15 36.70 16.96
C LEU A 137 -4.49 37.34 15.61
N ILE A 138 -3.89 36.87 14.51
CA ILE A 138 -4.18 37.36 13.16
C ILE A 138 -5.66 37.11 12.80
N LEU A 139 -6.17 35.92 13.10
CA LEU A 139 -7.57 35.57 12.82
C LEU A 139 -8.54 36.42 13.63
N THR A 140 -8.24 36.65 14.92
CA THR A 140 -9.03 37.52 15.79
C THR A 140 -9.08 38.94 15.24
N ARG A 141 -7.95 39.45 14.73
CA ARG A 141 -7.88 40.79 14.13
C ARG A 141 -8.71 40.90 12.84
N ARG A 142 -8.63 39.91 11.95
CA ARG A 142 -9.47 39.86 10.74
C ARG A 142 -10.97 39.80 11.08
N THR A 143 -11.32 39.03 12.11
CA THR A 143 -12.70 38.95 12.58
C THR A 143 -13.18 40.30 13.11
N GLN A 144 -12.33 41.01 13.85
CA GLN A 144 -12.61 42.36 14.33
C GLN A 144 -12.80 43.35 13.17
N ASP A 145 -11.96 43.30 12.14
CA ASP A 145 -12.06 44.17 10.96
C ASP A 145 -13.37 43.90 10.19
N ASN A 146 -13.73 42.62 9.98
CA ASN A 146 -15.00 42.24 9.36
C ASN A 146 -16.22 42.72 10.17
N MET A 147 -16.15 42.68 11.50
CA MET A 147 -17.20 43.23 12.36
C MET A 147 -17.33 44.74 12.21
N TRP A 148 -16.22 45.48 12.08
CA TRP A 148 -16.25 46.92 11.85
C TRP A 148 -16.85 47.28 10.48
N ASP A 149 -16.52 46.52 9.43
CA ASP A 149 -17.13 46.69 8.11
C ASP A 149 -18.63 46.39 8.12
N ALA A 150 -19.06 45.35 8.84
CA ALA A 150 -20.48 45.04 9.03
C ALA A 150 -21.23 46.15 9.78
N VAL A 151 -20.63 46.72 10.83
CA VAL A 151 -21.20 47.87 11.56
C VAL A 151 -21.30 49.10 10.65
N ALA A 152 -20.30 49.37 9.80
CA ALA A 152 -20.34 50.48 8.84
C ALA A 152 -21.45 50.29 7.79
N ASN A 153 -21.62 49.07 7.28
CA ASN A 153 -22.69 48.74 6.32
C ASN A 153 -24.08 48.88 6.94
N HIS A 154 -24.29 48.38 8.16
CA HIS A 154 -25.57 48.55 8.86
C HIS A 154 -25.87 50.02 9.18
N ALA A 155 -24.86 50.85 9.49
CA ALA A 155 -25.05 52.29 9.67
C ALA A 155 -25.56 52.94 8.36
N ALA A 156 -25.00 52.55 7.20
CA ALA A 156 -25.45 53.03 5.90
C ALA A 156 -26.88 52.58 5.55
N GLU A 157 -27.25 51.34 5.88
CA GLU A 157 -28.64 50.85 5.72
C GLU A 157 -29.63 51.57 6.62
N THR A 158 -29.24 51.87 7.87
CA THR A 158 -30.08 52.61 8.81
C THR A 158 -30.39 54.03 8.29
N GLU A 159 -29.43 54.66 7.61
CA GLU A 159 -29.64 55.97 6.97
C GLU A 159 -30.60 55.87 5.76
N LYS A 160 -30.51 54.80 4.96
CA LYS A 160 -31.46 54.54 3.86
C LYS A 160 -32.88 54.31 4.38
N ILE A 161 -33.03 53.56 5.47
CA ILE A 161 -34.33 53.32 6.11
C ILE A 161 -34.89 54.63 6.68
N ARG A 162 -34.06 55.48 7.29
CA ARG A 162 -34.48 56.80 7.78
C ARG A 162 -34.96 57.70 6.64
N ALA A 163 -34.27 57.69 5.49
CA ALA A 163 -34.71 58.42 4.30
C ALA A 163 -36.04 57.88 3.75
N ALA A 164 -36.22 56.56 3.72
CA ALA A 164 -37.47 55.93 3.30
C ALA A 164 -38.63 56.25 4.25
N LEU A 165 -38.40 56.27 5.56
CA LEU A 165 -39.39 56.69 6.56
C LEU A 165 -39.78 58.17 6.38
N GLY A 166 -38.84 59.04 6.03
CA GLY A 166 -39.13 60.43 5.69
C GLY A 166 -40.01 60.59 4.44
N PHE A 167 -39.85 59.70 3.45
CA PHE A 167 -40.72 59.66 2.28
C PHE A 167 -42.14 59.19 2.65
N VAL A 168 -42.25 58.14 3.46
CA VAL A 168 -43.55 57.61 3.94
C VAL A 168 -44.29 58.65 4.79
N ASP A 169 -43.61 59.38 5.66
CA ASP A 169 -44.22 60.43 6.49
C ASP A 169 -44.74 61.61 5.63
N ALA A 170 -44.00 61.98 4.57
CA ALA A 170 -44.44 63.00 3.62
C ALA A 170 -45.67 62.56 2.81
N GLU A 171 -45.72 61.29 2.40
CA GLU A 171 -46.86 60.71 1.68
C GLU A 171 -48.10 60.59 2.60
N GLN A 172 -47.91 60.22 3.87
CA GLN A 172 -48.97 60.22 4.88
C GLN A 172 -49.54 61.62 5.09
N GLN A 173 -48.70 62.65 5.24
CA GLN A 173 -49.16 64.03 5.39
C GLN A 173 -49.93 64.54 4.15
N ALA A 174 -49.50 64.13 2.94
CA ALA A 174 -50.21 64.46 1.71
C ALA A 174 -51.60 63.80 1.63
N LEU A 175 -51.71 62.54 2.04
CA LEU A 175 -52.99 61.82 2.13
C LEU A 175 -53.91 62.43 3.19
N GLU A 176 -53.38 62.80 4.36
CA GLU A 176 -54.16 63.48 5.40
C GLU A 176 -54.68 64.85 4.93
N ALA A 177 -53.88 65.59 4.14
CA ALA A 177 -54.31 66.84 3.53
C ALA A 177 -55.43 66.61 2.50
N GLN A 178 -55.32 65.60 1.64
CA GLN A 178 -56.38 65.22 0.70
C GLN A 178 -57.66 64.78 1.41
N ILE A 179 -57.55 64.04 2.52
CA ILE A 179 -58.71 63.65 3.33
C ILE A 179 -59.38 64.89 3.94
N ARG A 180 -58.61 65.86 4.45
CA ARG A 180 -59.17 67.12 4.95
C ARG A 180 -59.85 67.93 3.85
N GLU A 181 -59.27 67.99 2.65
CA GLU A 181 -59.83 68.67 1.49
C GLU A 181 -61.14 68.01 1.03
N LEU A 182 -61.16 66.67 0.98
CA LEU A 182 -62.37 65.89 0.72
C LEU A 182 -63.43 66.13 1.81
N THR A 183 -63.03 66.18 3.08
CA THR A 183 -63.92 66.46 4.22
C THR A 183 -64.51 67.87 4.17
N LEU A 184 -63.74 68.86 3.70
CA LEU A 184 -64.21 70.22 3.43
C LEU A 184 -65.18 70.27 2.24
N SER A 185 -64.90 69.53 1.16
CA SER A 185 -65.82 69.43 0.00
C SER A 185 -67.14 68.74 0.37
N LEU A 186 -67.07 67.74 1.26
CA LEU A 186 -68.25 67.08 1.86
C LEU A 186 -69.02 68.01 2.80
N GLY A 187 -68.37 69.01 3.40
CA GLY A 187 -69.02 70.07 4.17
C GLY A 187 -69.74 71.11 3.32
N GLU A 188 -69.26 71.37 2.09
CA GLU A 188 -69.92 72.28 1.14
C GLU A 188 -71.10 71.61 0.41
N ASP A 189 -71.05 70.30 0.16
CA ASP A 189 -72.16 69.51 -0.39
C ASP A 189 -73.27 69.17 0.65
N ALA A 190 -73.04 69.41 1.94
CA ALA A 190 -74.03 69.20 3.01
C ALA A 190 -75.26 70.14 2.88
N THR A 191 -75.10 71.33 2.29
CA THR A 191 -76.24 72.24 2.01
C THR A 191 -77.13 71.77 0.87
N ARG A 192 -76.64 70.86 0.01
CA ARG A 192 -77.41 70.25 -1.08
C ARG A 192 -78.13 68.97 -0.65
N VAL A 193 -77.58 68.28 0.36
CA VAL A 193 -78.18 67.11 1.00
C VAL A 193 -79.32 67.49 1.96
N GLU A 194 -79.27 68.63 2.66
CA GLU A 194 -80.39 69.11 3.47
C GLU A 194 -81.68 69.35 2.66
N ALA A 195 -81.57 69.85 1.41
CA ALA A 195 -82.72 70.04 0.52
C ALA A 195 -83.30 68.72 -0.03
N LEU A 196 -82.50 67.65 -0.10
CA LEU A 196 -82.95 66.31 -0.49
C LEU A 196 -83.50 65.51 0.71
N ILE A 197 -83.02 65.77 1.93
CA ILE A 197 -83.53 65.18 3.18
C ILE A 197 -84.95 65.67 3.50
N GLU A 198 -85.28 66.92 3.20
CA GLU A 198 -86.64 67.46 3.38
C GLU A 198 -87.66 66.80 2.41
N ALA A 199 -87.24 66.49 1.17
CA ALA A 199 -88.05 65.76 0.20
C ALA A 199 -88.14 64.24 0.47
N PHE A 200 -87.13 63.64 1.12
CA PHE A 200 -87.11 62.21 1.46
C PHE A 200 -87.90 61.88 2.74
N SER A 201 -88.05 62.85 3.64
CA SER A 201 -88.83 62.70 4.89
C SER A 201 -90.33 62.52 4.62
N GLU A 202 -90.87 63.10 3.54
CA GLU A 202 -92.28 62.98 3.16
C GLU A 202 -92.63 61.61 2.52
N ILE A 203 -91.63 60.92 1.95
CA ILE A 203 -91.77 59.58 1.38
C ILE A 203 -91.57 58.48 2.44
N GLN A 204 -90.71 58.72 3.45
CA GLN A 204 -90.49 57.78 4.56
C GLN A 204 -91.68 57.68 5.54
N GLU A 205 -92.52 58.71 5.68
CA GLU A 205 -93.74 58.65 6.51
C GLU A 205 -94.74 57.58 6.01
N LYS A 206 -94.70 57.24 4.71
CA LYS A 206 -95.61 56.25 4.08
C LYS A 206 -95.11 54.80 4.08
N LEU A 207 -93.81 54.56 4.30
CA LEU A 207 -93.23 53.21 4.34
C LEU A 207 -92.90 52.72 5.77
N LYS A 208 -93.15 53.55 6.78
CA LYS A 208 -92.93 53.23 8.21
C LYS A 208 -94.07 52.45 8.88
N ARG A 209 -94.86 51.70 8.09
CA ARG A 209 -96.00 50.92 8.62
C ARG A 209 -95.89 49.41 8.54
N LEU A 210 -94.76 48.83 8.15
CA LEU A 210 -94.56 47.36 8.24
C LEU A 210 -93.09 46.97 8.41
N THR A 211 -92.48 47.32 9.54
CA THR A 211 -91.15 46.84 9.93
C THR A 211 -91.27 45.60 10.82
N LEU A 212 -91.61 44.47 10.20
CA LEU A 212 -91.43 43.12 10.78
C LEU A 212 -90.89 42.11 9.74
N ILE A 213 -90.19 42.60 8.71
CA ILE A 213 -89.65 41.76 7.61
C ILE A 213 -88.12 41.91 7.43
N GLN A 214 -87.45 42.90 8.03
CA GLN A 214 -86.00 43.07 7.83
C GLN A 214 -85.16 42.07 8.66
N GLU A 215 -85.62 41.67 9.86
CA GLU A 215 -84.91 40.67 10.66
C GLU A 215 -85.00 39.24 10.06
N VAL A 216 -85.96 38.98 9.15
CA VAL A 216 -86.05 37.70 8.42
C VAL A 216 -85.16 37.69 7.16
N MET A 217 -84.88 38.85 6.54
CA MET A 217 -84.02 38.90 5.34
C MET A 217 -82.52 38.74 5.66
N ASP A 218 -82.09 39.18 6.84
CA ASP A 218 -80.68 39.09 7.24
C ASP A 218 -80.30 37.63 7.61
N ALA A 219 -81.24 36.83 8.13
CA ALA A 219 -81.04 35.39 8.37
C ALA A 219 -81.09 34.53 7.08
N VAL A 220 -81.88 34.92 6.07
CA VAL A 220 -82.01 34.19 4.79
C VAL A 220 -80.81 34.44 3.86
N SER A 221 -80.12 35.58 4.00
CA SER A 221 -78.94 35.91 3.18
C SER A 221 -77.68 35.14 3.63
N ALA A 222 -77.54 34.84 4.92
CA ALA A 222 -76.46 34.01 5.45
C ALA A 222 -76.61 32.53 5.00
N LEU A 223 -77.82 31.96 5.07
CA LEU A 223 -78.11 30.60 4.59
C LEU A 223 -77.97 30.41 3.07
N ARG A 224 -78.01 31.48 2.27
CA ARG A 224 -77.79 31.45 0.82
C ARG A 224 -76.31 31.38 0.43
N GLY A 225 -75.41 31.86 1.28
CA GLY A 225 -73.96 31.78 1.07
C GLY A 225 -73.46 30.34 1.23
N ASP A 226 -73.81 29.71 2.36
CA ASP A 226 -73.40 28.35 2.69
C ASP A 226 -73.98 27.30 1.71
N LEU A 227 -75.19 27.55 1.18
CA LEU A 227 -75.81 26.67 0.18
C LEU A 227 -75.10 26.70 -1.18
N ARG A 228 -74.60 27.86 -1.61
CA ARG A 228 -73.84 27.98 -2.88
C ARG A 228 -72.48 27.29 -2.82
N GLU A 229 -71.80 27.39 -1.68
CA GLU A 229 -70.52 26.72 -1.47
C GLU A 229 -70.68 25.18 -1.41
N TRP A 230 -71.80 24.71 -0.84
CA TRP A 230 -72.17 23.29 -0.86
C TRP A 230 -72.54 22.79 -2.27
N GLU A 231 -73.28 23.58 -3.06
CA GLU A 231 -73.64 23.24 -4.45
C GLU A 231 -72.41 23.16 -5.38
N GLU A 232 -71.43 24.07 -5.24
CA GLU A 232 -70.18 24.02 -6.01
C GLU A 232 -69.27 22.85 -5.61
N ARG A 233 -69.33 22.44 -4.34
CA ARG A 233 -68.58 21.26 -3.85
C ARG A 233 -69.26 19.97 -4.30
N HIS A 234 -70.58 19.92 -4.32
CA HIS A 234 -71.37 18.80 -4.83
C HIS A 234 -71.21 18.62 -6.36
N ALA A 235 -71.18 19.71 -7.13
CA ALA A 235 -70.94 19.66 -8.58
C ALA A 235 -69.53 19.14 -8.94
N ARG A 236 -68.50 19.50 -8.16
CA ARG A 236 -67.14 18.96 -8.31
C ARG A 236 -67.08 17.46 -8.01
N ILE A 237 -67.70 17.03 -6.91
CA ILE A 237 -67.78 15.60 -6.54
C ILE A 237 -68.54 14.79 -7.59
N LEU A 238 -69.63 15.31 -8.16
CA LEU A 238 -70.36 14.62 -9.24
C LEU A 238 -69.52 14.47 -10.52
N THR A 239 -68.73 15.49 -10.86
CA THR A 239 -67.83 15.44 -12.03
C THR A 239 -66.68 14.43 -11.81
N GLU A 240 -66.15 14.36 -10.59
CA GLU A 240 -65.15 13.35 -10.21
C GLU A 240 -65.73 11.93 -10.17
N ILE A 241 -66.97 11.76 -9.72
CA ILE A 241 -67.69 10.47 -9.75
C ILE A 241 -67.97 10.03 -11.19
N GLU A 242 -68.38 10.91 -12.10
CA GLU A 242 -68.57 10.58 -13.52
C GLU A 242 -67.24 10.21 -14.19
N THR A 243 -66.16 10.92 -13.87
CA THR A 243 -64.81 10.61 -14.36
C THR A 243 -64.34 9.25 -13.81
N PHE A 244 -64.60 8.97 -12.53
CA PHE A 244 -64.29 7.69 -11.90
C PHE A 244 -65.11 6.55 -12.49
N GLN A 245 -66.41 6.73 -12.73
CA GLN A 245 -67.29 5.75 -13.37
C GLN A 245 -66.87 5.47 -14.82
N THR A 246 -66.46 6.49 -15.57
CA THR A 246 -65.94 6.35 -16.94
C THR A 246 -64.64 5.55 -16.96
N ASN A 247 -63.72 5.83 -16.03
CA ASN A 247 -62.50 5.06 -15.86
C ASN A 247 -62.76 3.63 -15.39
N ASN A 248 -63.75 3.42 -14.52
CA ASN A 248 -64.13 2.08 -14.06
C ASN A 248 -64.79 1.26 -15.18
N MET A 249 -65.61 1.86 -16.04
CA MET A 249 -66.15 1.19 -17.24
C MET A 249 -65.04 0.83 -18.23
N ARG A 250 -64.03 1.70 -18.41
CA ARG A 250 -62.87 1.42 -19.26
C ARG A 250 -61.97 0.31 -18.70
N LEU A 251 -61.80 0.25 -17.37
CA LEU A 251 -61.07 -0.84 -16.71
C LEU A 251 -61.85 -2.15 -16.75
N LYS A 252 -63.18 -2.09 -16.60
CA LYS A 252 -64.05 -3.27 -16.74
C LYS A 252 -64.04 -3.83 -18.15
N SER A 253 -64.10 -2.98 -19.18
CA SER A 253 -63.95 -3.40 -20.59
C SER A 253 -62.60 -4.07 -20.87
N LYS A 254 -61.51 -3.57 -20.27
CA LYS A 254 -60.18 -4.21 -20.37
C LYS A 254 -60.08 -5.52 -19.58
N LEU A 255 -60.82 -5.63 -18.47
CA LEU A 255 -60.89 -6.85 -17.68
C LEU A 255 -61.67 -7.93 -18.45
N ASP A 256 -62.76 -7.55 -19.11
CA ASP A 256 -63.56 -8.44 -19.96
C ASP A 256 -62.75 -8.92 -21.20
N GLU A 257 -61.99 -8.02 -21.86
CA GLU A 257 -61.07 -8.37 -22.96
C GLU A 257 -59.96 -9.34 -22.52
N ASN A 258 -59.37 -9.13 -21.34
CA ASN A 258 -58.35 -10.03 -20.80
C ASN A 258 -58.93 -11.37 -20.33
N GLN A 259 -60.18 -11.38 -19.85
CA GLN A 259 -60.86 -12.59 -19.45
C GLN A 259 -61.25 -13.46 -20.66
N GLU A 260 -61.74 -12.85 -21.76
CA GLU A 260 -61.97 -13.56 -23.02
C GLU A 260 -60.66 -14.12 -23.63
N ALA A 261 -59.56 -13.36 -23.55
CA ALA A 261 -58.25 -13.84 -24.01
C ALA A 261 -57.72 -15.02 -23.17
N PHE A 262 -57.99 -15.02 -21.86
CA PHE A 262 -57.60 -16.10 -20.95
C PHE A 262 -58.46 -17.36 -21.14
N GLU A 263 -59.77 -17.20 -21.35
CA GLU A 263 -60.70 -18.30 -21.64
C GLU A 263 -60.42 -18.94 -23.02
N ALA A 264 -60.02 -18.15 -24.02
CA ALA A 264 -59.60 -18.66 -25.33
C ALA A 264 -58.29 -19.47 -25.26
N GLN A 265 -57.34 -19.07 -24.42
CA GLN A 265 -56.10 -19.83 -24.19
C GLN A 265 -56.34 -21.12 -23.40
N LEU A 266 -57.28 -21.13 -22.45
CA LEU A 266 -57.69 -22.32 -21.71
C LEU A 266 -58.43 -23.34 -22.59
N ALA A 267 -59.29 -22.89 -23.51
CA ALA A 267 -59.95 -23.78 -24.47
C ALA A 267 -58.95 -24.48 -25.41
N LEU A 268 -57.93 -23.76 -25.88
CA LEU A 268 -56.87 -24.31 -26.72
C LEU A 268 -56.06 -25.39 -25.99
N LEU A 269 -55.85 -25.22 -24.68
CA LEU A 269 -55.12 -26.14 -23.82
C LEU A 269 -55.91 -27.41 -23.51
N PHE A 270 -57.24 -27.32 -23.42
CA PHE A 270 -58.13 -28.48 -23.23
C PHE A 270 -58.33 -29.29 -24.52
N ASP A 271 -58.43 -28.64 -25.68
CA ASP A 271 -58.51 -29.33 -26.98
C ASP A 271 -57.21 -30.10 -27.30
N LEU A 272 -56.05 -29.56 -26.92
CA LEU A 272 -54.75 -30.24 -27.00
C LEU A 272 -54.65 -31.45 -26.05
N LEU A 273 -55.30 -31.40 -24.89
CA LEU A 273 -55.30 -32.47 -23.89
C LEU A 273 -56.23 -33.64 -24.27
N VAL A 274 -57.33 -33.37 -24.98
CA VAL A 274 -58.25 -34.39 -25.49
C VAL A 274 -57.71 -35.06 -26.76
N ALA A 275 -56.98 -34.34 -27.60
CA ALA A 275 -56.27 -34.93 -28.75
C ALA A 275 -55.10 -35.85 -28.33
N ALA A 276 -54.43 -35.55 -27.22
CA ALA A 276 -53.31 -36.34 -26.71
C ALA A 276 -53.70 -37.72 -26.12
N GLN A 277 -55.00 -37.99 -25.93
CA GLN A 277 -55.48 -39.25 -25.36
C GLN A 277 -55.76 -40.33 -26.43
N ASP A 278 -55.91 -39.95 -27.71
CA ASP A 278 -56.19 -40.88 -28.82
C ASP A 278 -54.93 -41.35 -29.59
N GLU A 279 -53.77 -40.74 -29.38
CA GLU A 279 -52.49 -41.12 -30.01
C GLU A 279 -51.53 -41.91 -29.09
N ALA A 280 -52.08 -42.70 -28.17
CA ALA A 280 -51.36 -43.74 -27.43
C ALA A 280 -50.93 -44.94 -28.31
N MET A 281 -50.68 -44.72 -29.60
CA MET A 281 -50.34 -45.75 -30.58
C MET A 281 -49.25 -45.31 -31.58
N GLN A 282 -48.20 -44.60 -31.16
CA GLN A 282 -46.97 -44.51 -31.96
C GLN A 282 -45.74 -44.13 -31.11
N LEU A 283 -45.04 -45.16 -30.63
CA LEU A 283 -43.91 -45.09 -29.70
C LEU A 283 -42.56 -44.71 -30.37
N GLU A 284 -42.60 -44.09 -31.55
CA GLU A 284 -41.43 -43.73 -32.36
C GLU A 284 -41.12 -42.22 -32.32
N GLU A 285 -42.12 -41.37 -32.05
CA GLU A 285 -41.99 -39.91 -32.00
C GLU A 285 -41.35 -39.37 -30.69
N VAL A 286 -41.48 -40.12 -29.59
CA VAL A 286 -40.84 -39.79 -28.31
C VAL A 286 -39.31 -39.84 -28.40
N SER A 287 -38.75 -40.64 -29.32
CA SER A 287 -37.31 -40.68 -29.58
C SER A 287 -36.79 -39.39 -30.23
N GLU A 288 -37.60 -38.76 -31.08
CA GLU A 288 -37.22 -37.54 -31.81
C GLU A 288 -37.37 -36.29 -30.93
N GLN A 289 -38.40 -36.26 -30.07
CA GLN A 289 -38.56 -35.20 -29.07
C GLN A 289 -37.48 -35.26 -27.97
N LEU A 290 -37.00 -36.45 -27.58
CA LEU A 290 -35.87 -36.58 -26.66
C LEU A 290 -34.54 -36.11 -27.30
N ALA A 291 -34.38 -36.32 -28.62
CA ALA A 291 -33.24 -35.80 -29.37
C ALA A 291 -33.28 -34.28 -29.51
N GLN A 292 -34.46 -33.68 -29.74
CA GLN A 292 -34.63 -32.23 -29.75
C GLN A 292 -34.46 -31.60 -28.36
N LEU A 293 -34.92 -32.24 -27.29
CA LEU A 293 -34.66 -31.80 -25.92
C LEU A 293 -33.16 -31.86 -25.60
N LYS A 294 -32.47 -32.92 -26.05
CA LYS A 294 -31.01 -33.04 -25.89
C LYS A 294 -30.25 -31.97 -26.69
N LEU A 295 -30.71 -31.64 -27.89
CA LEU A 295 -30.16 -30.55 -28.70
C LEU A 295 -30.43 -29.18 -28.07
N GLY A 296 -31.63 -28.97 -27.52
CA GLY A 296 -32.01 -27.78 -26.77
C GLY A 296 -31.20 -27.61 -25.49
N CYS A 297 -30.99 -28.68 -24.72
CA CYS A 297 -30.09 -28.66 -23.57
C CYS A 297 -28.64 -28.39 -24.00
N LEU A 298 -28.17 -28.94 -25.12
CA LEU A 298 -26.83 -28.63 -25.63
C LEU A 298 -26.71 -27.17 -26.05
N GLN A 299 -27.73 -26.62 -26.72
CA GLN A 299 -27.77 -25.21 -27.10
C GLN A 299 -27.84 -24.28 -25.88
N VAL A 300 -28.58 -24.65 -24.84
CA VAL A 300 -28.61 -23.91 -23.57
C VAL A 300 -27.27 -24.03 -22.84
N ILE A 301 -26.61 -25.19 -22.85
CA ILE A 301 -25.25 -25.35 -22.31
C ILE A 301 -24.26 -24.51 -23.10
N THR A 302 -24.29 -24.53 -24.44
CA THR A 302 -23.42 -23.71 -25.28
C THR A 302 -23.72 -22.21 -25.14
N LEU A 303 -24.98 -21.83 -24.94
CA LEU A 303 -25.37 -20.44 -24.62
C LEU A 303 -24.89 -20.03 -23.22
N LEU A 304 -24.96 -20.93 -22.23
CA LEU A 304 -24.44 -20.70 -20.89
C LEU A 304 -22.91 -20.66 -20.88
N GLU A 305 -22.22 -21.53 -21.62
CA GLU A 305 -20.77 -21.51 -21.81
C GLU A 305 -20.35 -20.23 -22.54
N ASN A 306 -21.06 -19.82 -23.59
CA ASN A 306 -20.79 -18.54 -24.25
C ASN A 306 -21.13 -17.34 -23.36
N PHE A 307 -22.15 -17.42 -22.51
CA PHE A 307 -22.48 -16.37 -21.56
C PHE A 307 -21.42 -16.28 -20.46
N LEU A 308 -20.97 -17.41 -19.89
CA LEU A 308 -19.92 -17.49 -18.89
C LEU A 308 -18.55 -17.10 -19.45
N ASN A 309 -18.22 -17.47 -20.68
CA ASN A 309 -16.99 -17.06 -21.36
C ASN A 309 -16.99 -15.59 -21.80
N ASN A 310 -18.15 -14.92 -21.78
CA ASN A 310 -18.28 -13.49 -22.07
C ASN A 310 -18.43 -12.64 -20.79
N LEU A 311 -18.55 -13.25 -19.62
CA LEU A 311 -18.49 -12.53 -18.36
C LEU A 311 -17.02 -12.33 -18.03
N ASN A 312 -16.57 -11.09 -17.90
CA ASN A 312 -15.24 -10.82 -17.34
C ASN A 312 -15.28 -11.22 -15.86
N PHE A 313 -14.42 -12.16 -15.45
CA PHE A 313 -14.32 -12.58 -14.06
C PHE A 313 -12.89 -12.50 -13.54
N ALA A 314 -12.75 -11.98 -12.32
CA ALA A 314 -11.51 -11.91 -11.58
C ALA A 314 -11.47 -13.06 -10.56
N VAL A 315 -10.51 -13.98 -10.66
CA VAL A 315 -10.35 -15.10 -9.72
C VAL A 315 -9.16 -14.85 -8.80
N TRP A 316 -9.43 -14.80 -7.49
CA TRP A 316 -8.41 -14.67 -6.45
C TRP A 316 -7.87 -16.02 -6.01
N GLU A 317 -6.55 -16.16 -6.01
CA GLU A 317 -5.83 -17.32 -5.49
C GLU A 317 -4.68 -16.88 -4.56
N PRO A 318 -4.56 -17.42 -3.34
CA PRO A 318 -3.41 -17.13 -2.48
C PRO A 318 -2.15 -17.79 -3.06
N LEU A 319 -1.07 -17.01 -3.20
CA LEU A 319 0.26 -17.51 -3.58
C LEU A 319 1.12 -17.78 -2.35
N LEU A 320 1.04 -16.91 -1.34
CA LEU A 320 1.78 -17.02 -0.10
C LEU A 320 0.97 -16.35 1.02
N GLU A 321 0.73 -17.04 2.12
CA GLU A 321 0.08 -16.46 3.30
C GLU A 321 1.13 -16.20 4.38
N PHE A 322 1.05 -15.04 5.04
CA PHE A 322 1.90 -14.72 6.18
C PHE A 322 1.16 -13.84 7.19
N ASP A 323 1.47 -14.04 8.47
CA ASP A 323 0.95 -13.17 9.53
C ASP A 323 1.82 -11.91 9.63
N GLY A 324 1.43 -10.87 8.90
CA GLY A 324 1.89 -9.50 9.13
C GLY A 324 3.13 -9.07 8.35
N PHE A 325 2.92 -8.65 7.10
CA PHE A 325 3.59 -7.43 6.63
C PHE A 325 2.83 -6.24 7.25
N GLY A 326 3.35 -5.63 8.31
CA GLY A 326 2.88 -4.30 8.75
C GLY A 326 2.08 -4.21 10.05
N ASP A 327 1.55 -5.30 10.63
CA ASP A 327 0.81 -5.23 11.91
C ASP A 327 1.70 -5.12 13.16
N GLY A 328 3.02 -5.01 13.00
CA GLY A 328 3.97 -5.07 14.11
C GLY A 328 5.40 -4.53 13.89
N GLY A 329 5.67 -3.71 12.86
CA GLY A 329 6.86 -2.85 12.91
C GLY A 329 7.94 -2.98 11.84
N ILE A 330 7.68 -3.56 10.66
CA ILE A 330 8.55 -3.37 9.49
C ILE A 330 7.76 -2.63 8.42
N PRO A 331 7.78 -1.29 8.38
CA PRO A 331 7.23 -0.55 7.25
C PRO A 331 8.02 -0.98 6.00
N ILE A 332 7.33 -1.46 4.97
CA ILE A 332 7.98 -1.91 3.74
C ILE A 332 7.46 -1.02 2.62
N ALA A 333 8.38 -0.34 1.94
CA ALA A 333 8.03 0.47 0.80
C ALA A 333 7.92 -0.42 -0.44
N LEU A 334 6.75 -0.37 -1.08
CA LEU A 334 6.41 -1.03 -2.33
C LEU A 334 5.89 0.03 -3.29
N THR A 335 6.37 0.02 -4.53
CA THR A 335 5.83 0.89 -5.57
C THR A 335 5.59 0.09 -6.86
N PRO A 336 4.69 0.53 -7.75
CA PRO A 336 4.49 -0.13 -9.04
C PRO A 336 5.76 -0.23 -9.90
N TYR A 337 6.76 0.64 -9.66
CA TYR A 337 8.05 0.61 -10.33
C TYR A 337 9.07 -0.33 -9.69
N SER A 338 8.78 -0.98 -8.57
CA SER A 338 9.72 -1.90 -7.90
C SER A 338 9.79 -3.29 -8.56
N ALA A 339 9.02 -3.55 -9.63
CA ALA A 339 9.01 -4.84 -10.31
C ALA A 339 10.08 -4.96 -11.40
N ASP A 340 10.95 -5.96 -11.26
CA ASP A 340 11.75 -6.52 -12.34
C ASP A 340 10.92 -7.55 -13.12
N ARG A 341 10.33 -7.07 -14.21
CA ARG A 341 9.52 -7.86 -15.14
C ARG A 341 10.34 -8.95 -15.85
N ALA A 342 11.66 -8.79 -16.01
CA ALA A 342 12.50 -9.74 -16.72
C ALA A 342 12.84 -10.97 -15.85
N SER A 343 13.13 -10.73 -14.57
CA SER A 343 13.45 -11.79 -13.61
C SER A 343 12.22 -12.31 -12.84
N SER A 344 11.05 -11.73 -13.07
CA SER A 344 9.82 -12.02 -12.33
C SER A 344 9.91 -11.77 -10.83
N ARG A 345 10.52 -10.65 -10.46
CA ARG A 345 10.74 -10.27 -9.06
C ARG A 345 10.11 -8.93 -8.74
N ILE A 346 9.53 -8.83 -7.56
CA ILE A 346 9.07 -7.57 -6.98
C ILE A 346 9.98 -7.24 -5.82
N TYR A 347 10.73 -6.15 -5.93
CA TYR A 347 11.61 -5.70 -4.87
C TYR A 347 10.85 -4.87 -3.85
N PHE A 348 11.25 -4.99 -2.59
CA PHE A 348 10.69 -4.22 -1.51
C PHE A 348 11.77 -3.81 -0.53
N LEU A 349 11.64 -2.59 0.00
CA LEU A 349 12.72 -1.93 0.71
C LEU A 349 12.29 -1.54 2.12
N ASN A 350 13.11 -1.89 3.10
CA ASN A 350 13.14 -1.23 4.38
C ASN A 350 14.59 -0.84 4.70
N ALA A 351 14.97 0.38 4.30
CA ALA A 351 16.32 0.89 4.52
C ALA A 351 16.67 1.05 6.01
N ARG A 352 15.69 1.41 6.85
CA ARG A 352 15.84 1.53 8.31
C ARG A 352 16.24 0.19 8.94
N GLU A 353 15.55 -0.88 8.58
CA GLU A 353 15.82 -2.24 9.05
C GLU A 353 16.90 -2.95 8.20
N ARG A 354 17.47 -2.26 7.21
CA ARG A 354 18.57 -2.75 6.35
C ARG A 354 18.19 -3.96 5.52
N ILE A 355 17.00 -3.95 4.95
CA ILE A 355 16.42 -5.04 4.16
C ILE A 355 16.14 -4.56 2.74
N LEU A 356 16.75 -5.23 1.75
CA LEU A 356 16.26 -5.27 0.38
C LEU A 356 15.72 -6.67 0.14
N GLY A 357 14.41 -6.84 0.22
CA GLY A 357 13.74 -8.11 -0.04
C GLY A 357 13.25 -8.19 -1.48
N PHE A 358 12.88 -9.41 -1.89
CA PHE A 358 12.13 -9.61 -3.12
C PHE A 358 11.14 -10.76 -2.98
N PHE A 359 10.04 -10.67 -3.74
CA PHE A 359 9.14 -11.78 -4.00
C PHE A 359 9.32 -12.25 -5.44
N ASP A 360 9.64 -13.53 -5.64
CA ASP A 360 9.71 -14.17 -6.95
C ASP A 360 8.36 -14.80 -7.29
N TYR A 361 7.63 -14.19 -8.21
CA TYR A 361 6.28 -14.63 -8.56
C TYR A 361 6.24 -15.80 -9.56
N ASN A 362 7.40 -16.34 -9.97
CA ASN A 362 7.44 -17.63 -10.67
C ASN A 362 7.53 -18.79 -9.67
N THR A 363 8.33 -18.64 -8.61
CA THR A 363 8.52 -19.70 -7.59
C THR A 363 7.60 -19.53 -6.38
N ASN A 364 6.95 -18.38 -6.24
CA ASN A 364 6.18 -17.97 -5.07
C ASN A 364 7.03 -17.92 -3.78
N GLU A 365 8.30 -17.54 -3.90
CA GLU A 365 9.25 -17.51 -2.79
C GLU A 365 9.65 -16.08 -2.43
N LEU A 366 9.82 -15.83 -1.12
CA LEU A 366 10.46 -14.63 -0.61
C LEU A 366 11.97 -14.86 -0.50
N GLY A 367 12.74 -13.84 -0.85
CA GLY A 367 14.18 -13.81 -0.67
C GLY A 367 14.65 -12.43 -0.20
N ALA A 368 15.95 -12.36 0.09
CA ALA A 368 16.61 -11.12 0.48
C ALA A 368 17.91 -10.96 -0.31
N ILE A 369 18.23 -9.71 -0.65
CA ILE A 369 19.51 -9.30 -1.21
C ILE A 369 20.39 -8.84 -0.05
N ASN A 370 21.55 -9.46 0.09
CA ASN A 370 22.56 -9.07 1.05
C ASN A 370 23.27 -7.80 0.57
N VAL A 371 23.27 -6.74 1.38
CA VAL A 371 23.88 -5.45 1.04
C VAL A 371 24.87 -5.08 2.13
N ASP A 372 26.11 -4.78 1.74
CA ASP A 372 27.27 -4.64 2.64
C ASP A 372 27.18 -3.38 3.53
N ARG A 373 26.63 -2.29 2.99
CA ARG A 373 26.51 -1.00 3.67
C ARG A 373 25.14 -0.40 3.38
N TRP A 374 24.50 0.07 4.44
CA TRP A 374 23.19 0.72 4.37
C TRP A 374 23.30 2.18 4.79
N PRO A 375 22.60 3.11 4.12
CA PRO A 375 22.54 4.48 4.57
C PRO A 375 21.76 4.60 5.91
N PRO A 376 22.07 5.60 6.74
CA PRO A 376 21.44 5.79 8.05
C PRO A 376 20.06 6.45 7.91
N PHE A 377 19.11 5.76 7.28
CA PHE A 377 17.77 6.30 7.07
C PHE A 377 16.94 6.26 8.36
N THR A 378 16.12 7.30 8.54
CA THR A 378 15.12 7.35 9.62
C THR A 378 13.76 6.81 9.17
N LEU A 379 13.51 6.82 7.85
CA LEU A 379 12.29 6.35 7.21
C LEU A 379 12.58 5.24 6.17
N THR A 380 11.51 4.64 5.65
CA THR A 380 11.60 3.70 4.53
C THR A 380 11.80 4.47 3.24
N GLY A 381 12.98 4.38 2.63
CA GLY A 381 13.23 4.92 1.31
C GLY A 381 12.25 4.37 0.27
N THR A 382 12.01 5.14 -0.80
CA THR A 382 11.04 4.76 -1.84
C THR A 382 11.73 4.00 -2.98
N PRO A 383 11.48 2.69 -3.19
CA PRO A 383 12.23 1.89 -4.16
C PRO A 383 11.69 2.01 -5.59
N LEU A 384 12.63 2.05 -6.53
CA LEU A 384 12.45 2.08 -7.97
C LEU A 384 13.37 1.01 -8.60
N PHE A 385 12.85 0.10 -9.41
CA PHE A 385 13.70 -0.80 -10.20
C PHE A 385 14.11 -0.13 -11.52
N ASN A 386 15.41 -0.09 -11.79
CA ASN A 386 15.95 0.42 -13.05
C ASN A 386 16.42 -0.77 -13.92
N PRO A 387 15.72 -1.04 -15.05
CA PRO A 387 16.00 -2.19 -15.90
C PRO A 387 17.32 -2.10 -16.68
N GLU A 388 17.89 -0.91 -16.88
CA GLU A 388 19.12 -0.75 -17.66
C GLU A 388 20.37 -1.22 -16.89
N CYS A 389 20.40 -0.99 -15.59
CA CYS A 389 21.48 -1.40 -14.69
C CYS A 389 21.20 -2.75 -14.00
N GLY A 390 19.94 -3.21 -13.98
CA GLY A 390 19.52 -4.33 -13.13
C GLY A 390 19.67 -4.00 -11.65
N CYS A 391 19.26 -2.79 -11.26
CA CYS A 391 19.52 -2.24 -9.93
C CYS A 391 18.25 -1.64 -9.30
N VAL A 392 18.22 -1.58 -7.97
CA VAL A 392 17.16 -0.90 -7.21
C VAL A 392 17.70 0.45 -6.77
N GLN A 393 17.03 1.51 -7.19
CA GLN A 393 17.32 2.89 -6.86
C GLN A 393 16.33 3.39 -5.81
N PHE A 394 16.77 4.21 -4.86
CA PHE A 394 15.91 4.76 -3.80
C PHE A 394 16.51 6.03 -3.19
N TRP A 395 15.69 6.77 -2.46
CA TRP A 395 16.04 7.98 -1.73
C TRP A 395 15.14 8.10 -0.49
N GLU A 396 15.58 8.84 0.54
CA GLU A 396 14.78 9.08 1.75
C GLU A 396 13.76 10.19 1.45
N ASN A 397 14.24 11.38 1.11
CA ASN A 397 13.40 12.44 0.55
C ASN A 397 13.86 12.80 -0.86
N ALA A 398 12.93 13.34 -1.64
CA ALA A 398 13.23 13.76 -2.99
C ALA A 398 14.30 14.84 -3.01
N GLN A 399 15.12 14.81 -4.06
CA GLN A 399 16.24 15.73 -4.31
C GLN A 399 17.43 15.60 -3.35
N GLU A 400 17.42 14.59 -2.48
CA GLU A 400 18.59 14.22 -1.67
C GLU A 400 19.50 13.25 -2.44
N THR A 401 20.42 12.59 -1.72
CA THR A 401 21.26 11.53 -2.24
C THR A 401 20.41 10.41 -2.84
N LEU A 402 20.70 10.09 -4.10
CA LEU A 402 20.19 8.89 -4.76
C LEU A 402 21.08 7.70 -4.36
N TYR A 403 20.47 6.65 -3.87
CA TYR A 403 21.12 5.39 -3.55
C TYR A 403 20.78 4.35 -4.61
N GLU A 404 21.76 3.55 -5.00
CA GLU A 404 21.60 2.50 -5.99
C GLU A 404 22.19 1.19 -5.45
N ILE A 405 21.39 0.13 -5.41
CA ILE A 405 21.85 -1.21 -5.09
C ILE A 405 21.88 -2.00 -6.40
N LYS A 406 23.09 -2.23 -6.91
CA LYS A 406 23.30 -3.11 -8.06
C LYS A 406 23.24 -4.56 -7.63
N ILE A 407 22.36 -5.35 -8.27
CA ILE A 407 22.06 -6.72 -7.83
C ILE A 407 22.85 -7.72 -8.69
N THR A 408 23.56 -8.64 -8.04
CA THR A 408 24.23 -9.77 -8.67
C THR A 408 23.92 -11.05 -7.89
N GLY A 409 22.92 -11.81 -8.36
CA GLY A 409 22.44 -12.98 -7.63
C GLY A 409 21.68 -12.58 -6.37
N LEU A 410 22.20 -12.97 -5.21
CA LEU A 410 21.69 -12.60 -3.88
C LEU A 410 22.55 -11.55 -3.18
N GLU A 411 23.58 -11.02 -3.85
CA GLU A 411 24.45 -9.96 -3.33
C GLU A 411 24.11 -8.63 -4.01
N GLY A 412 24.16 -7.55 -3.24
CA GLY A 412 23.92 -6.18 -3.66
C GLY A 412 25.10 -5.28 -3.31
N THR A 413 25.54 -4.46 -4.25
CA THR A 413 26.57 -3.43 -4.01
C THR A 413 25.89 -2.06 -3.99
N LEU A 414 26.00 -1.34 -2.86
CA LEU A 414 25.48 0.01 -2.72
C LEU A 414 26.42 1.03 -3.37
N GLN A 415 25.85 1.93 -4.16
CA GLN A 415 26.47 3.15 -4.67
C GLN A 415 25.62 4.36 -4.29
N GLU A 416 26.29 5.47 -3.99
CA GLU A 416 25.66 6.73 -3.57
C GLU A 416 25.96 7.82 -4.58
N TYR A 417 24.94 8.62 -4.90
CA TYR A 417 25.03 9.77 -5.80
C TYR A 417 24.47 10.98 -5.06
N THR A 418 25.36 11.73 -4.43
CA THR A 418 25.00 12.94 -3.67
C THR A 418 25.08 14.16 -4.58
N PRO A 419 23.98 14.92 -4.75
CA PRO A 419 24.02 16.17 -5.51
C PRO A 419 24.88 17.23 -4.82
N GLU A 420 25.49 18.13 -5.60
CA GLU A 420 26.35 19.20 -5.05
C GLU A 420 25.56 20.20 -4.22
N GLU A 421 24.32 20.49 -4.62
CA GLU A 421 23.38 21.37 -3.92
C GLU A 421 22.13 20.59 -3.53
N LEU A 422 21.81 20.63 -2.23
CA LEU A 422 20.51 20.17 -1.73
C LEU A 422 19.48 21.28 -1.94
N PRO A 423 18.22 20.95 -2.26
CA PRO A 423 17.19 21.96 -2.43
C PRO A 423 16.90 22.69 -1.12
N GLU A 424 16.41 23.92 -1.22
CA GLU A 424 15.88 24.66 -0.07
C GLU A 424 14.63 23.99 0.54
N GLN A 425 13.88 23.21 -0.27
CA GLN A 425 12.65 22.55 0.15
C GLN A 425 12.66 21.07 -0.21
N SER A 426 12.66 20.21 0.81
CA SER A 426 12.54 18.75 0.68
C SER A 426 11.10 18.36 0.33
N ILE A 427 10.95 17.38 -0.58
CA ILE A 427 9.66 16.78 -0.94
C ILE A 427 9.63 15.33 -0.43
N ARG A 428 8.64 14.99 0.39
CA ARG A 428 8.50 13.66 1.01
C ARG A 428 7.42 12.83 0.33
N GLU A 429 7.54 11.51 0.45
CA GLU A 429 6.52 10.54 -0.03
C GLU A 429 6.15 10.78 -1.51
N VAL A 430 7.19 11.02 -2.31
CA VAL A 430 7.04 11.21 -3.75
C VAL A 430 6.74 9.89 -4.42
N ASN A 431 6.03 9.94 -5.55
CA ASN A 431 5.83 8.76 -6.38
C ASN A 431 7.04 8.58 -7.32
N PRO A 432 7.77 7.46 -7.24
CA PRO A 432 8.92 7.25 -8.09
C PRO A 432 8.48 6.90 -9.52
N ILE A 433 9.30 7.29 -10.49
CA ILE A 433 9.11 7.05 -11.91
C ILE A 433 10.47 6.64 -12.48
N TYR A 434 10.50 5.54 -13.22
CA TYR A 434 11.63 5.27 -14.11
C TYR A 434 11.32 5.87 -15.48
N ASP A 435 12.06 6.91 -15.87
CA ASP A 435 11.94 7.52 -17.19
C ASP A 435 12.74 6.70 -18.21
N GLY A 436 12.06 5.81 -18.94
CA GLY A 436 12.67 4.97 -19.97
C GLY A 436 13.16 5.73 -21.20
N VAL A 437 12.76 7.00 -21.37
CA VAL A 437 13.23 7.84 -22.48
C VAL A 437 14.62 8.39 -22.16
N SER A 438 14.79 8.97 -20.97
CA SER A 438 16.08 9.52 -20.54
C SER A 438 16.95 8.51 -19.79
N LYS A 439 16.40 7.35 -19.43
CA LYS A 439 17.00 6.29 -18.60
C LYS A 439 17.36 6.77 -17.19
N GLN A 440 16.62 7.74 -16.66
CA GLN A 440 16.88 8.38 -15.38
C GLN A 440 15.82 7.99 -14.34
N PRO A 441 16.21 7.83 -13.07
CA PRO A 441 15.24 7.84 -11.99
C PRO A 441 14.63 9.23 -11.88
N ALA A 442 13.33 9.26 -11.67
CA ALA A 442 12.53 10.45 -11.55
C ALA A 442 11.49 10.26 -10.45
N TYR A 443 10.83 11.36 -10.10
CA TYR A 443 9.67 11.31 -9.23
C TYR A 443 8.69 12.41 -9.60
N MET A 444 7.45 12.26 -9.12
CA MET A 444 6.41 13.27 -9.20
C MET A 444 5.57 13.26 -7.93
N ASN A 445 4.82 14.34 -7.67
CA ASN A 445 3.91 14.48 -6.54
C ASN A 445 4.62 14.46 -5.17
N GLY A 446 3.85 14.49 -4.08
CA GLY A 446 4.35 14.33 -2.71
C GLY A 446 4.11 15.56 -1.83
N PHE A 447 4.58 15.47 -0.59
CA PHE A 447 4.42 16.51 0.42
C PHE A 447 5.58 17.50 0.42
N LEU A 448 5.26 18.79 0.39
CA LEU A 448 6.21 19.88 0.54
C LEU A 448 6.48 20.15 2.03
N GLY A 449 7.74 20.09 2.44
CA GLY A 449 8.15 20.40 3.81
C GLY A 449 7.77 19.33 4.85
N GLY A 450 8.03 19.61 6.13
CA GLY A 450 7.94 18.62 7.20
C GLY A 450 6.52 18.34 7.74
N GLU A 451 5.58 19.28 7.59
CA GLU A 451 4.27 19.20 8.26
C GLU A 451 3.19 18.46 7.47
N ARG A 452 3.49 17.94 6.27
CA ARG A 452 2.53 17.25 5.38
C ARG A 452 1.23 18.04 5.06
N ARG A 453 1.19 19.35 5.30
CA ARG A 453 0.01 20.20 5.00
C ARG A 453 -0.03 20.74 3.57
N MET A 454 1.06 20.56 2.82
CA MET A 454 1.21 21.08 1.47
C MET A 454 1.61 19.94 0.53
N VAL A 455 0.92 19.78 -0.59
CA VAL A 455 1.24 18.80 -1.63
C VAL A 455 1.64 19.50 -2.94
N THR A 456 2.39 18.79 -3.78
CA THR A 456 2.86 19.27 -5.09
C THR A 456 2.48 18.30 -6.21
N ASN A 457 2.65 18.73 -7.45
CA ASN A 457 2.65 17.91 -8.68
C ASN A 457 3.92 18.15 -9.50
N GLN A 458 4.95 18.72 -8.87
CA GLN A 458 6.26 18.90 -9.48
C GLN A 458 6.86 17.54 -9.84
N ALA A 459 7.66 17.54 -10.90
CA ALA A 459 8.43 16.37 -11.28
C ALA A 459 9.88 16.72 -11.57
N PHE A 460 10.78 15.85 -11.13
CA PHE A 460 12.22 15.96 -11.34
C PHE A 460 12.78 14.61 -11.76
N ALA A 461 13.88 14.63 -12.51
CA ALA A 461 14.70 13.45 -12.76
C ALA A 461 16.14 13.70 -12.36
N PHE A 462 16.80 12.66 -11.86
CA PHE A 462 18.19 12.72 -11.46
C PHE A 462 19.10 12.31 -12.61
N ASN A 463 20.05 13.18 -12.94
CA ASN A 463 21.10 12.86 -13.89
C ASN A 463 22.34 12.37 -13.15
N THR A 464 22.64 11.08 -13.26
CA THR A 464 23.81 10.46 -12.64
C THR A 464 25.14 10.93 -13.22
N GLU A 465 25.16 11.52 -14.43
CA GLU A 465 26.39 12.05 -15.04
C GLU A 465 26.74 13.43 -14.50
N THR A 466 25.74 14.29 -14.29
CA THR A 466 25.93 15.65 -13.76
C THR A 466 25.73 15.73 -12.25
N MET A 467 25.25 14.66 -11.61
CA MET A 467 24.92 14.60 -10.19
C MET A 467 23.88 15.66 -9.78
N GLU A 468 22.85 15.85 -10.60
CA GLU A 468 21.86 16.92 -10.40
C GLU A 468 20.43 16.41 -10.57
N TRP A 469 19.54 16.89 -9.72
CA TRP A 469 18.09 16.79 -9.91
C TRP A 469 17.62 17.92 -10.83
N LYS A 470 17.07 17.57 -11.99
CA LYS A 470 16.58 18.53 -12.97
C LYS A 470 15.06 18.55 -13.00
N GLU A 471 14.48 19.74 -12.88
CA GLU A 471 13.03 19.93 -13.03
C GLU A 471 12.60 19.50 -14.44
N LYS A 472 11.60 18.63 -14.49
CA LYS A 472 10.94 18.18 -15.72
C LYS A 472 9.58 18.82 -15.87
N ARG A 473 8.92 19.10 -14.74
CA ARG A 473 7.62 19.75 -14.69
C ARG A 473 7.54 20.69 -13.49
N ALA A 474 7.29 21.96 -13.78
CA ALA A 474 6.98 22.99 -12.79
C ALA A 474 5.64 22.73 -12.09
N PRO A 475 5.41 23.26 -10.87
CA PRO A 475 4.15 23.08 -10.17
C PRO A 475 3.00 23.72 -10.95
N SER A 476 1.91 22.99 -11.12
CA SER A 476 0.71 23.45 -11.84
C SER A 476 -0.50 23.50 -10.91
N GLN A 477 -1.40 24.46 -11.15
CA GLN A 477 -2.67 24.60 -10.41
C GLN A 477 -3.81 23.83 -11.08
N ASN A 478 -3.63 23.40 -12.34
CA ASN A 478 -4.74 22.99 -13.17
C ASN A 478 -4.75 21.48 -13.44
N GLU A 479 -3.63 20.91 -13.90
CA GLU A 479 -3.64 19.54 -14.45
C GLU A 479 -2.24 18.90 -14.38
N PRO A 480 -2.10 17.65 -13.90
CA PRO A 480 -2.94 17.09 -12.82
C PRO A 480 -2.90 18.02 -11.61
N LEU A 481 -3.95 18.04 -10.76
CA LEU A 481 -3.89 18.81 -9.51
C LEU A 481 -2.77 18.31 -8.60
N LYS A 482 -2.22 19.21 -7.78
CA LYS A 482 -1.22 18.87 -6.75
C LYS A 482 -1.79 17.81 -5.82
N ARG A 483 -1.02 16.77 -5.56
CA ARG A 483 -1.52 15.59 -4.85
C ARG A 483 -0.41 14.81 -4.15
N ALA A 484 -0.81 13.97 -3.20
CA ALA A 484 -0.01 12.91 -2.60
C ALA A 484 -0.85 11.62 -2.51
N GLY A 485 -0.24 10.51 -2.09
CA GLY A 485 -0.94 9.24 -1.82
C GLY A 485 -1.52 8.50 -3.04
N GLY A 486 -1.35 9.03 -4.26
CA GLY A 486 -1.75 8.33 -5.49
C GLY A 486 -0.74 7.27 -5.92
N PHE A 487 -1.09 6.50 -6.95
CA PHE A 487 -0.22 5.48 -7.55
C PHE A 487 0.26 5.93 -8.92
N ILE A 488 1.52 5.64 -9.27
CA ILE A 488 2.03 5.86 -10.63
C ILE A 488 2.47 4.54 -11.25
N PHE A 489 1.81 4.15 -12.35
CA PHE A 489 2.11 2.92 -13.08
C PHE A 489 2.90 3.21 -14.36
N PRO A 490 3.94 2.42 -14.68
CA PRO A 490 4.59 2.50 -15.98
C PRO A 490 3.78 1.79 -17.08
N ASN A 491 3.83 2.31 -18.30
CA ASN A 491 3.48 1.53 -19.47
C ASN A 491 4.52 0.42 -19.74
N ARG A 492 4.32 -0.36 -20.81
CA ARG A 492 5.14 -1.55 -21.09
C ARG A 492 6.62 -1.23 -21.30
N ASP A 493 6.93 -0.12 -21.97
CA ASP A 493 8.29 0.28 -22.37
C ASP A 493 8.84 1.47 -21.57
N TYR A 494 8.17 1.86 -20.47
CA TYR A 494 8.56 2.98 -19.60
C TYR A 494 8.66 4.33 -20.33
N THR A 495 7.95 4.52 -21.44
CA THR A 495 7.85 5.82 -22.13
C THR A 495 6.67 6.66 -21.67
N ARG A 496 5.74 6.06 -20.91
CA ARG A 496 4.59 6.73 -20.31
C ARG A 496 4.38 6.27 -18.88
N ALA A 497 3.82 7.17 -18.08
CA ALA A 497 3.40 6.90 -16.71
C ALA A 497 1.92 7.24 -16.54
N TYR A 498 1.23 6.53 -15.65
CA TYR A 498 -0.17 6.76 -15.36
C TYR A 498 -0.36 7.08 -13.89
N ILE A 499 -0.81 8.30 -13.59
CA ILE A 499 -1.24 8.66 -12.24
C ILE A 499 -2.66 8.15 -12.08
N VAL A 500 -2.88 7.34 -11.07
CA VAL A 500 -4.20 6.88 -10.65
C VAL A 500 -4.40 7.40 -9.24
N ASP A 501 -5.51 8.07 -9.02
CA ASP A 501 -5.95 8.49 -7.71
C ASP A 501 -5.07 9.57 -7.03
N GLY A 502 -5.26 9.78 -5.73
CA GLY A 502 -4.50 10.64 -4.83
C GLY A 502 -5.38 11.69 -4.14
N PHE A 503 -4.84 12.35 -3.12
CA PHE A 503 -5.52 13.44 -2.43
C PHE A 503 -4.75 14.74 -2.54
N GLY A 504 -5.46 15.87 -2.65
CA GLY A 504 -4.86 17.19 -2.79
C GLY A 504 -5.89 18.24 -3.20
N ASN A 505 -5.43 19.31 -3.85
CA ASN A 505 -6.26 20.32 -4.51
C ASN A 505 -5.37 21.24 -5.36
N ALA A 506 -5.97 22.22 -6.05
CA ALA A 506 -5.24 23.17 -6.88
C ALA A 506 -4.12 23.89 -6.10
N SER A 507 -4.43 24.45 -4.93
CA SER A 507 -3.44 25.19 -4.13
C SER A 507 -2.37 24.28 -3.53
N GLY A 508 -2.71 23.01 -3.29
CA GLY A 508 -1.93 22.00 -2.59
C GLY A 508 -2.09 22.06 -1.07
N SER A 509 -2.92 22.94 -0.52
CA SER A 509 -3.03 23.15 0.94
C SER A 509 -4.13 22.29 1.57
N ALA A 510 -3.82 21.64 2.70
CA ALA A 510 -4.76 20.89 3.53
C ALA A 510 -5.75 21.77 4.31
N ASP A 511 -5.64 23.10 4.20
CA ASP A 511 -6.45 24.06 4.95
C ASP A 511 -7.70 24.52 4.18
N LEU A 512 -7.79 24.14 2.91
CA LEU A 512 -8.91 24.51 2.06
C LEU A 512 -9.91 23.37 1.97
N PRO A 513 -11.22 23.64 2.17
CA PRO A 513 -12.25 22.65 1.94
C PRO A 513 -12.31 22.29 0.45
N CYS A 514 -12.90 21.14 0.15
CA CYS A 514 -13.19 20.74 -1.23
C CYS A 514 -14.22 21.66 -1.83
N ALA A 515 -13.74 22.57 -2.67
CA ALA A 515 -14.56 23.56 -3.37
C ALA A 515 -15.25 22.99 -4.62
N ASP A 516 -14.90 21.77 -5.04
CA ASP A 516 -15.33 21.15 -6.28
C ASP A 516 -16.24 19.94 -6.00
N GLU A 517 -17.45 19.93 -6.56
CA GLU A 517 -18.42 18.83 -6.49
C GLU A 517 -17.87 17.53 -7.11
N GLU A 518 -16.83 17.61 -7.95
CA GLU A 518 -16.18 16.45 -8.57
C GLU A 518 -15.24 15.69 -7.63
N THR A 519 -14.94 16.24 -6.43
CA THR A 519 -14.00 15.64 -5.47
C THR A 519 -14.67 15.31 -4.15
N LEU A 520 -14.18 14.27 -3.47
CA LEU A 520 -14.68 13.88 -2.16
C LEU A 520 -13.73 14.34 -1.05
N PRO A 521 -14.23 14.71 0.14
CA PRO A 521 -13.36 15.05 1.26
C PRO A 521 -12.55 13.84 1.72
N TRP A 522 -11.28 14.06 2.04
CA TRP A 522 -10.39 13.11 2.68
C TRP A 522 -9.75 13.81 3.89
N SER A 523 -10.17 13.41 5.10
CA SER A 523 -9.56 13.87 6.34
C SER A 523 -8.45 12.92 6.78
N ALA A 524 -7.28 13.47 7.08
CA ALA A 524 -6.14 12.72 7.61
C ALA A 524 -5.49 13.55 8.73
N GLU A 525 -4.58 12.94 9.51
CA GLU A 525 -3.78 13.67 10.50
C GLU A 525 -3.03 14.89 9.91
N SER A 526 -2.69 14.82 8.62
CA SER A 526 -2.05 15.89 7.85
C SER A 526 -2.97 17.05 7.46
N GLY A 527 -4.27 16.97 7.75
CA GLY A 527 -5.29 17.96 7.42
C GLY A 527 -6.36 17.44 6.46
N ASN A 528 -7.16 18.37 5.92
CA ASN A 528 -8.29 18.03 5.04
C ASN A 528 -7.89 18.24 3.57
N PHE A 529 -7.87 17.17 2.81
CA PHE A 529 -7.61 17.20 1.37
C PHE A 529 -8.84 16.77 0.57
N CYS A 530 -8.74 16.89 -0.74
CA CYS A 530 -9.76 16.43 -1.66
C CYS A 530 -9.25 15.22 -2.43
N TRP A 531 -10.01 14.14 -2.33
CA TRP A 531 -9.78 12.91 -3.03
C TRP A 531 -10.05 13.10 -4.53
N HIS A 532 -9.04 12.81 -5.35
CA HIS A 532 -9.05 12.93 -6.79
C HIS A 532 -9.17 11.54 -7.42
N ARG A 533 -10.35 11.21 -7.94
CA ARG A 533 -10.62 9.90 -8.54
C ARG A 533 -10.32 9.84 -10.04
N ASP A 534 -9.41 10.70 -10.51
CA ASP A 534 -9.04 10.81 -11.92
C ASP A 534 -7.86 9.88 -12.29
N ILE A 535 -7.68 9.69 -13.59
CA ILE A 535 -6.52 9.02 -14.17
C ILE A 535 -5.87 9.96 -15.17
N TRP A 536 -4.55 10.14 -15.04
CA TRP A 536 -3.75 10.94 -15.96
C TRP A 536 -2.66 10.09 -16.61
N GLU A 537 -2.48 10.25 -17.91
CA GLU A 537 -1.30 9.80 -18.64
C GLU A 537 -0.26 10.91 -18.68
N ILE A 538 1.00 10.56 -18.47
CA ILE A 538 2.18 11.40 -18.63
C ILE A 538 3.01 10.83 -19.78
N ASP A 539 3.33 11.65 -20.78
CA ASP A 539 4.31 11.31 -21.80
C ASP A 539 5.71 11.68 -21.30
N LEU A 540 6.60 10.72 -21.09
CA LEU A 540 7.90 10.99 -20.46
C LEU A 540 8.92 11.63 -21.43
N ARG A 541 8.58 11.76 -22.72
CA ARG A 541 9.42 12.45 -23.71
C ARG A 541 9.44 13.95 -23.50
N ASP A 542 8.30 14.52 -23.13
CA ASP A 542 8.11 15.96 -22.96
C ASP A 542 7.40 16.35 -21.66
N TRP A 543 7.05 15.35 -20.83
CA TRP A 543 6.33 15.50 -19.56
C TRP A 543 4.95 16.14 -19.70
N SER A 544 4.37 16.08 -20.90
CA SER A 544 2.99 16.48 -21.15
C SER A 544 2.01 15.51 -20.49
N THR A 545 0.84 16.03 -20.13
CA THR A 545 -0.18 15.30 -19.37
C THR A 545 -1.49 15.27 -20.12
N ARG A 546 -2.16 14.13 -20.10
CA ARG A 546 -3.48 13.92 -20.71
C ARG A 546 -4.39 13.21 -19.72
N ARG A 547 -5.57 13.78 -19.45
CA ARG A 547 -6.58 13.11 -18.63
C ARG A 547 -7.19 11.94 -19.39
N LEU A 548 -7.24 10.77 -18.75
CA LEU A 548 -7.94 9.59 -19.27
C LEU A 548 -9.34 9.49 -18.66
N LEU A 549 -9.42 9.65 -17.33
CA LEU A 549 -10.64 9.54 -16.56
C LEU A 549 -10.93 10.86 -15.82
N PRO A 550 -12.16 11.39 -15.82
CA PRO A 550 -12.51 12.63 -15.12
C PRO A 550 -12.46 12.46 -13.60
N ARG A 551 -12.49 13.58 -12.86
CA ARG A 551 -12.34 13.61 -11.38
C ARG A 551 -13.55 13.05 -10.64
N ASN A 552 -14.73 13.16 -11.24
CA ASN A 552 -16.01 12.69 -10.71
C ASN A 552 -16.31 11.22 -11.04
N SER A 553 -15.26 10.42 -11.29
CA SER A 553 -15.32 8.98 -11.50
C SER A 553 -16.19 8.27 -10.45
N ASN A 554 -16.85 7.20 -10.85
CA ASN A 554 -17.87 6.49 -10.07
C ASN A 554 -17.32 5.59 -8.95
N PHE A 555 -16.00 5.38 -8.83
CA PHE A 555 -15.48 4.51 -7.78
C PHE A 555 -15.48 5.18 -6.41
N GLU A 556 -15.78 4.42 -5.36
CA GLU A 556 -15.93 4.91 -3.98
C GLU A 556 -14.79 4.42 -3.07
N GLU A 557 -13.76 3.81 -3.65
CA GLU A 557 -12.65 3.18 -2.92
C GLU A 557 -11.27 3.55 -3.47
N THR A 558 -10.30 3.70 -2.58
CA THR A 558 -8.88 3.91 -2.91
C THR A 558 -8.02 2.74 -2.44
N GLY A 559 -6.81 2.63 -3.00
CA GLY A 559 -5.72 1.82 -2.44
C GLY A 559 -5.23 0.67 -3.32
N ASN A 560 -6.08 0.08 -4.18
CA ASN A 560 -5.76 -1.20 -4.84
C ASN A 560 -5.86 -1.13 -6.36
N PHE A 561 -5.10 -0.24 -6.97
CA PHE A 561 -5.08 -0.12 -8.41
C PHE A 561 -4.02 -1.03 -9.06
N ALA A 562 -4.29 -1.42 -10.29
CA ALA A 562 -3.35 -2.13 -11.13
C ALA A 562 -3.48 -1.68 -12.58
N TYR A 563 -2.43 -1.91 -13.37
CA TYR A 563 -2.42 -1.59 -14.79
C TYR A 563 -1.91 -2.77 -15.62
N ASP A 564 -2.78 -3.33 -16.45
CA ASP A 564 -2.40 -4.28 -17.49
C ASP A 564 -1.77 -3.51 -18.65
N TYR A 565 -0.45 -3.40 -18.63
CA TYR A 565 0.31 -2.72 -19.68
C TYR A 565 0.34 -3.47 -21.02
N ARG A 566 -0.13 -4.72 -21.09
CA ARG A 566 -0.27 -5.47 -22.35
C ARG A 566 -1.56 -5.10 -23.06
N ARG A 567 -2.67 -4.99 -22.32
CA ARG A 567 -3.98 -4.63 -22.86
C ARG A 567 -4.26 -3.13 -22.82
N GLY A 568 -3.59 -2.37 -21.95
CA GLY A 568 -3.83 -0.94 -21.71
C GLY A 568 -5.08 -0.69 -20.87
N VAL A 569 -5.35 -1.55 -19.88
CA VAL A 569 -6.58 -1.55 -19.06
C VAL A 569 -6.20 -1.39 -17.59
N PHE A 570 -6.95 -0.56 -16.88
CA PHE A 570 -6.81 -0.35 -15.44
C PHE A 570 -7.73 -1.29 -14.68
N TYR A 571 -7.30 -1.73 -13.51
CA TYR A 571 -8.09 -2.54 -12.60
C TYR A 571 -8.04 -1.95 -11.20
N SER A 572 -9.12 -2.13 -10.45
CA SER A 572 -9.21 -1.82 -9.02
C SER A 572 -9.72 -3.04 -8.28
N PHE A 573 -9.06 -3.39 -7.17
CA PHE A 573 -9.25 -4.62 -6.41
C PHE A 573 -9.72 -4.32 -4.98
N GLY A 574 -10.90 -3.74 -4.84
CA GLY A 574 -11.40 -3.22 -3.56
C GLY A 574 -10.56 -2.06 -3.03
N GLY A 575 -10.61 -1.82 -1.72
CA GLY A 575 -9.84 -0.77 -1.09
C GLY A 575 -10.36 -0.38 0.27
N PHE A 576 -10.20 0.90 0.61
CA PHE A 576 -10.90 1.56 1.70
C PHE A 576 -11.58 2.82 1.18
N ASN A 577 -12.63 3.26 1.87
CA ASN A 577 -13.27 4.53 1.57
C ASN A 577 -12.58 5.63 2.39
N PRO A 578 -12.06 6.70 1.76
CA PRO A 578 -11.47 7.81 2.50
C PRO A 578 -12.45 8.41 3.50
N SER A 579 -11.99 8.57 4.74
CA SER A 579 -12.83 9.14 5.79
C SER A 579 -13.06 10.63 5.59
N ARG A 580 -14.26 11.09 5.98
CA ARG A 580 -14.60 12.51 6.07
C ARG A 580 -14.11 13.15 7.37
N GLU A 581 -13.85 12.34 8.40
CA GLU A 581 -13.44 12.77 9.74
C GLU A 581 -12.14 12.06 10.13
N ALA A 582 -11.17 12.79 10.69
CA ALA A 582 -9.85 12.24 11.01
C ALA A 582 -9.88 11.02 11.96
N ASP A 583 -10.98 10.84 12.71
CA ASP A 583 -11.16 9.79 13.71
C ASP A 583 -12.12 8.65 13.25
N GLU A 584 -12.71 8.73 12.06
CA GLU A 584 -13.54 7.66 11.50
C GLU A 584 -12.67 6.70 10.68
N GLU A 585 -12.12 5.66 11.32
CA GLU A 585 -11.56 4.51 10.61
C GLU A 585 -12.69 3.63 10.05
N GLU A 586 -13.49 4.13 9.10
CA GLU A 586 -14.33 3.25 8.29
C GLU A 586 -13.47 2.60 7.19
N PHE A 587 -12.66 1.62 7.58
CA PHE A 587 -12.21 0.55 6.68
C PHE A 587 -13.41 -0.31 6.29
N SER A 588 -14.42 0.29 5.64
CA SER A 588 -15.37 -0.50 4.87
C SER A 588 -14.53 -1.24 3.83
N GLN A 589 -14.72 -2.56 3.74
CA GLN A 589 -13.97 -3.46 2.87
C GLN A 589 -14.83 -3.92 1.70
N PRO A 590 -15.18 -3.03 0.77
CA PRO A 590 -15.81 -3.45 -0.46
C PRO A 590 -14.85 -4.35 -1.25
N THR A 591 -15.37 -5.51 -1.64
CA THR A 591 -14.67 -6.57 -2.36
C THR A 591 -14.86 -6.46 -3.88
N GLY A 592 -15.35 -5.31 -4.35
CA GLY A 592 -15.66 -5.08 -5.76
C GLY A 592 -14.38 -5.06 -6.58
N THR A 593 -14.33 -5.86 -7.64
CA THR A 593 -13.31 -5.70 -8.67
C THR A 593 -13.89 -4.86 -9.79
N ARG A 594 -13.13 -3.85 -10.24
CA ARG A 594 -13.53 -2.97 -11.33
C ARG A 594 -12.46 -2.95 -12.40
N LYS A 595 -12.88 -2.73 -13.64
CA LYS A 595 -11.97 -2.46 -14.77
C LYS A 595 -12.28 -1.09 -15.37
N TYR A 596 -11.28 -0.50 -16.01
CA TYR A 596 -11.43 0.69 -16.82
C TYR A 596 -10.53 0.60 -18.05
N ASP A 597 -11.14 0.45 -19.23
CA ASP A 597 -10.46 0.55 -20.53
C ASP A 597 -10.68 1.95 -21.13
N PRO A 598 -9.66 2.83 -21.15
CA PRO A 598 -9.77 4.21 -21.61
C PRO A 598 -10.09 4.35 -23.10
N ARG A 599 -10.16 3.24 -23.86
CA ARG A 599 -10.50 3.24 -25.29
C ARG A 599 -11.97 2.97 -25.55
N THR A 600 -12.65 2.29 -24.63
CA THR A 600 -14.01 1.76 -24.83
C THR A 600 -14.98 2.18 -23.74
N GLU A 601 -14.49 2.55 -22.56
CA GLU A 601 -15.32 2.84 -21.39
C GLU A 601 -15.22 4.33 -21.01
N GLU A 602 -16.33 4.89 -20.53
CA GLU A 602 -16.38 6.27 -20.05
C GLU A 602 -15.97 6.37 -18.57
N ASP A 603 -16.17 5.29 -17.81
CA ASP A 603 -15.88 5.18 -16.38
C ASP A 603 -15.64 3.71 -15.99
N TRP A 604 -15.34 3.43 -14.72
CA TRP A 604 -15.09 2.07 -14.24
C TRP A 604 -16.34 1.18 -14.33
N GLU A 605 -16.13 -0.04 -14.82
CA GLU A 605 -17.14 -1.10 -14.86
C GLU A 605 -16.86 -2.16 -13.79
N GLU A 606 -17.90 -2.55 -13.05
CA GLU A 606 -17.81 -3.70 -12.15
C GLU A 606 -17.63 -5.00 -12.96
N ILE A 607 -16.73 -5.86 -12.47
CA ILE A 607 -16.56 -7.21 -12.98
C ILE A 607 -16.76 -8.22 -11.86
N PHE A 608 -17.17 -9.43 -12.23
CA PHE A 608 -17.51 -10.45 -11.24
C PHE A 608 -16.24 -10.93 -10.52
N THR A 609 -16.25 -10.91 -9.19
CA THR A 609 -15.16 -11.44 -8.37
C THR A 609 -15.48 -12.86 -7.93
N GLY A 610 -14.61 -13.82 -8.26
CA GLY A 610 -14.60 -15.19 -7.74
C GLY A 610 -13.39 -15.46 -6.86
N GLY A 611 -13.46 -16.55 -6.08
CA GLY A 611 -12.40 -16.91 -5.12
C GLY A 611 -12.53 -16.19 -3.77
N SER A 612 -11.44 -16.17 -3.01
CA SER A 612 -11.39 -15.57 -1.67
C SER A 612 -10.40 -14.40 -1.67
N PRO A 613 -10.87 -13.16 -1.92
CA PRO A 613 -10.02 -11.97 -1.77
C PRO A 613 -9.53 -11.84 -0.31
N PRO A 614 -8.36 -11.20 -0.08
CA PRO A 614 -7.81 -11.01 1.26
C PRO A 614 -8.75 -10.20 2.16
N ALA A 615 -8.86 -10.60 3.42
CA ALA A 615 -9.75 -9.99 4.42
C ALA A 615 -9.24 -8.66 5.02
N ARG A 616 -8.10 -8.12 4.57
CA ARG A 616 -7.51 -6.87 5.07
C ARG A 616 -7.07 -5.98 3.92
N SER A 617 -7.50 -4.72 3.90
CA SER A 617 -7.32 -3.80 2.78
C SER A 617 -6.27 -2.69 2.99
N ASN A 618 -5.38 -2.82 3.98
CA ASN A 618 -4.71 -1.63 4.51
C ASN A 618 -3.37 -1.27 3.83
N THR A 619 -2.88 -2.05 2.86
CA THR A 619 -1.71 -1.67 2.04
C THR A 619 -1.50 -2.66 0.91
N PHE A 620 -1.47 -2.17 -0.34
CA PHE A 620 -1.17 -3.02 -1.49
C PHE A 620 -0.29 -2.32 -2.50
N SER A 621 0.54 -3.11 -3.16
CA SER A 621 1.00 -2.80 -4.51
C SER A 621 0.60 -3.96 -5.41
N CYS A 622 0.02 -3.63 -6.55
CA CYS A 622 -0.39 -4.59 -7.54
C CYS A 622 0.52 -4.52 -8.76
N TYR A 623 0.89 -5.67 -9.28
CA TYR A 623 1.83 -5.81 -10.38
C TYR A 623 1.24 -6.73 -11.44
N TYR A 624 1.30 -6.32 -12.70
CA TYR A 624 0.86 -7.18 -13.79
C TYR A 624 2.01 -8.12 -14.23
N ASP A 625 1.78 -9.41 -14.11
CA ASP A 625 2.65 -10.50 -14.59
C ASP A 625 2.23 -10.87 -16.01
N GLU A 626 2.97 -10.34 -17.00
CA GLU A 626 2.70 -10.61 -18.42
C GLU A 626 2.89 -12.09 -18.80
N ARG A 627 3.72 -12.86 -18.06
CA ARG A 627 3.97 -14.27 -18.38
C ARG A 627 2.83 -15.15 -17.91
N GLY A 628 2.35 -14.91 -16.69
CA GLY A 628 1.20 -15.58 -16.11
C GLY A 628 -0.15 -15.04 -16.57
N ASP A 629 -0.17 -13.90 -17.28
CA ASP A 629 -1.40 -13.19 -17.69
C ASP A 629 -2.33 -12.91 -16.51
N ARG A 630 -1.73 -12.45 -15.40
CA ARG A 630 -2.37 -12.29 -14.10
C ARG A 630 -1.83 -11.07 -13.36
N PHE A 631 -2.52 -10.65 -12.32
CA PHE A 631 -1.98 -9.68 -11.36
C PHE A 631 -1.40 -10.41 -10.15
N VAL A 632 -0.32 -9.86 -9.61
CA VAL A 632 0.27 -10.22 -8.32
C VAL A 632 0.00 -9.08 -7.36
N VAL A 633 -0.70 -9.38 -6.27
CA VAL A 633 -1.19 -8.43 -5.29
C VAL A 633 -0.52 -8.74 -3.96
N ILE A 634 0.38 -7.87 -3.51
CA ILE A 634 1.07 -8.01 -2.22
C ILE A 634 0.31 -7.20 -1.18
N THR A 635 0.03 -7.82 -0.03
CA THR A 635 -0.84 -7.28 1.03
C THR A 635 -0.16 -7.44 2.39
N GLY A 636 -0.74 -6.85 3.44
CA GLY A 636 -0.29 -7.07 4.81
C GLY A 636 -0.44 -8.51 5.33
N VAL A 637 -1.24 -9.35 4.67
CA VAL A 637 -1.57 -10.73 5.09
C VAL A 637 -1.08 -11.81 4.11
N GLY A 638 -0.49 -11.43 2.99
CA GLY A 638 -0.01 -12.40 2.02
C GLY A 638 0.33 -11.81 0.66
N VAL A 639 0.64 -12.70 -0.28
CA VAL A 639 0.70 -12.43 -1.70
C VAL A 639 -0.38 -13.26 -2.39
N PHE A 640 -1.13 -12.63 -3.28
CA PHE A 640 -2.25 -13.23 -4.00
C PHE A 640 -2.04 -13.03 -5.50
N SER A 641 -2.58 -13.93 -6.30
CA SER A 641 -2.78 -13.73 -7.72
C SER A 641 -4.23 -13.44 -8.05
N VAL A 642 -4.43 -12.57 -9.03
CA VAL A 642 -5.75 -12.31 -9.63
C VAL A 642 -5.68 -12.60 -11.12
N GLU A 643 -6.35 -13.66 -11.55
CA GLU A 643 -6.52 -13.96 -12.99
C GLU A 643 -7.77 -13.25 -13.51
N ILE A 644 -7.64 -12.51 -14.61
CA ILE A 644 -8.78 -11.94 -15.33
C ILE A 644 -9.07 -12.85 -16.51
N ARG A 645 -10.29 -13.41 -16.56
CA ARG A 645 -10.72 -14.35 -17.61
C ARG A 645 -11.92 -13.82 -18.39
#